data_AF-A0A2T6MXK1-F1
#
_entry.id   AF-A0A2T6MXK1-F1
#
_cell.length_a   1.000
_cell.length_b   1.000
_cell.length_c   1.000
_cell.angle_alpha   90.00
_cell.angle_beta   90.00
_cell.angle_gamma   90.00
#
_symmetry.space_group_name_H-M   'P 1'
#
loop_
_entity.id
_entity.type
_entity.pdbx_description
1 polymer ?
#
loop_
_entity_poly.entity_id
_entity_poly.type
_entity_poly.pdbx_seq_one_letter_code
_entity_poly.pdbx_strand_id
1 'polypeptide(L)'
;MRGATAACLRWILPALALTLPALATASLWRDLPAPAAKGMDPGSVYYRRLQADKPALRQRLLMAPLEDTASSALELVLPLPYGSMQRFRVEESPVMAESLARRYPEIRTYRVKGVDEPASSGRLDLTPRGFHAMLTTPSGTVFIDPEGDGGYRSYYKRDYAAQKSGVSPLLCLHGEADHSIPRALPGYSQRLAARTISGAHRRVYRLAVAATGEYSAYFGATVDAALAQIVTTINRVNQIYGRDLAVQFQLVGNNDRIIYTDPDNDPYTQTSSTIARMLIENQQQLDFVLGADNYDVGILFGTIGGGLASVGSACTVFKAQAYTGSPTPDSDSFYIDFVAHELGHQLSASHSFNGTTANCSGINRVAESAVEPGSGSTIMGYAGICADEDLQANSDATFHALSIQQINEFITLDEGSQCGQLTVTNNNAPSVDAGQAGGGVAAGIPAGTPFMLRGAASDVDGDTLSFQWDEMDPGGVSGATDATTIGTDLPDGSNPLFRSFLPKRTPVRYFPRLSRLLTGQSDIGETLPQTSRTLNFRLTVRDGESGVASDDVALQVDGSQGPFRVTGGDLNLPASYRGGEVHTIEWDSAGTQSGCATVEVSLLSLSPGNPPATFCDRNDDGFELLSLGIFSNSGSANVLLPDVDIVHARVMVSCSNNLFFALADATISIQGAGVTIDDSCKPLDGEDLEHGEVFNDADASDKFDSPGGGGQLTWLLLLLGMVACLRKREHR
;
A
#
# COMPACT_ATOMS: atom_id res chain seq x y z
N MET A 1 -59.96 53.93 42.94
CA MET A 1 -59.54 55.17 42.25
C MET A 1 -58.06 55.39 42.55
N ARG A 2 -57.21 55.42 41.49
CA ARG A 2 -55.78 55.87 41.40
C ARG A 2 -54.81 55.15 42.37
N GLY A 3 -53.84 54.30 41.99
CA GLY A 3 -52.90 54.27 40.85
C GLY A 3 -51.48 54.28 41.46
N ALA A 4 -50.92 53.16 41.89
CA ALA A 4 -50.17 52.11 41.17
C ALA A 4 -48.72 52.53 40.80
N THR A 5 -47.74 52.11 41.60
CA THR A 5 -46.45 51.52 41.18
C THR A 5 -45.62 51.13 42.41
N ALA A 6 -44.82 50.07 42.27
CA ALA A 6 -43.81 49.53 43.19
C ALA A 6 -44.28 48.66 44.37
N ALA A 7 -44.05 47.34 44.26
CA ALA A 7 -43.43 46.54 45.33
C ALA A 7 -42.99 45.15 44.81
N CYS A 8 -41.68 44.91 44.93
CA CYS A 8 -40.97 43.70 45.39
C CYS A 8 -41.45 42.32 44.90
N LEU A 9 -40.71 41.59 44.06
CA LEU A 9 -39.40 40.93 44.24
C LEU A 9 -39.43 39.70 45.18
N ARG A 10 -38.94 38.57 44.61
CA ARG A 10 -38.62 37.23 45.16
C ARG A 10 -39.81 36.25 45.06
N TRP A 11 -39.79 35.18 44.25
CA TRP A 11 -38.74 34.22 43.91
C TRP A 11 -39.09 33.50 42.59
N ILE A 12 -38.22 33.49 41.55
CA ILE A 12 -38.03 32.36 40.61
C ILE A 12 -36.62 32.45 39.99
N LEU A 13 -35.74 31.54 40.41
CA LEU A 13 -34.56 31.01 39.69
C LEU A 13 -34.78 29.48 39.69
N PRO A 14 -34.46 28.68 38.65
CA PRO A 14 -33.95 29.00 37.32
C PRO A 14 -34.78 28.32 36.18
N ALA A 15 -34.87 28.98 35.04
CA ALA A 15 -35.20 28.34 33.76
C ALA A 15 -34.30 28.93 32.67
N LEU A 16 -33.00 28.70 32.82
CA LEU A 16 -32.03 28.88 31.75
C LEU A 16 -31.36 27.52 31.52
N ALA A 17 -32.18 26.58 31.06
CA ALA A 17 -31.72 25.34 30.48
C ALA A 17 -31.94 25.43 28.96
N LEU A 18 -30.91 25.06 28.21
CA LEU A 18 -30.96 24.59 26.82
C LEU A 18 -31.36 25.60 25.74
N THR A 19 -30.35 26.29 25.22
CA THR A 19 -30.03 26.18 23.78
C THR A 19 -28.51 26.05 23.64
N LEU A 20 -27.97 24.86 23.90
CA LEU A 20 -26.74 24.46 23.23
C LEU A 20 -27.07 24.50 21.73
N PRO A 21 -26.35 25.23 20.88
CA PRO A 21 -26.49 25.00 19.46
C PRO A 21 -26.13 23.54 19.25
N ALA A 22 -27.07 22.74 18.76
CA ALA A 22 -26.71 21.51 18.10
C ALA A 22 -25.73 21.93 17.00
N LEU A 23 -24.44 21.63 17.19
CA LEU A 23 -23.47 21.66 16.11
C LEU A 23 -23.98 20.63 15.11
N ALA A 24 -24.83 21.06 14.19
CA ALA A 24 -25.02 20.35 12.94
C ALA A 24 -23.61 20.20 12.39
N THR A 25 -23.13 18.97 12.26
CA THR A 25 -21.87 18.66 11.62
C THR A 25 -21.98 19.14 10.18
N ALA A 26 -21.59 20.38 9.93
CA ALA A 26 -21.44 20.87 8.57
C ALA A 26 -20.51 19.91 7.85
N SER A 27 -20.87 19.52 6.63
CA SER A 27 -20.03 18.64 5.82
C SER A 27 -18.68 19.32 5.65
N LEU A 28 -17.61 18.70 6.17
CA LEU A 28 -16.24 19.23 6.07
C LEU A 28 -15.78 19.34 4.61
N TRP A 29 -16.37 18.52 3.75
CA TRP A 29 -16.02 18.38 2.35
C TRP A 29 -17.24 18.64 1.48
N ARG A 30 -17.04 19.31 0.35
CA ARG A 30 -18.05 19.52 -0.69
C ARG A 30 -17.43 19.21 -2.03
N ASP A 31 -18.07 18.35 -2.82
CA ASP A 31 -17.66 18.09 -4.19
C ASP A 31 -17.71 19.35 -5.05
N LEU A 32 -16.66 19.53 -5.85
CA LEU A 32 -16.60 20.55 -6.88
C LEU A 32 -16.84 19.90 -8.24
N PRO A 33 -17.45 20.61 -9.21
CA PRO A 33 -17.60 20.09 -10.56
C PRO A 33 -16.23 19.72 -11.13
N ALA A 34 -16.14 18.57 -11.80
CA ALA A 34 -14.99 18.28 -12.65
C ALA A 34 -14.83 19.40 -13.69
N PRO A 35 -13.60 19.82 -14.04
CA PRO A 35 -13.42 20.79 -15.12
C PRO A 35 -14.12 20.29 -16.38
N ALA A 36 -14.89 21.17 -17.05
CA ALA A 36 -15.67 20.80 -18.22
C ALA A 36 -14.77 20.13 -19.27
N ALA A 37 -15.01 18.86 -19.54
CA ALA A 37 -14.27 18.09 -20.53
C ALA A 37 -14.42 18.73 -21.92
N LYS A 38 -13.38 19.43 -22.38
CA LYS A 38 -13.16 19.72 -23.80
C LYS A 38 -12.03 18.82 -24.28
N GLY A 39 -12.39 17.71 -24.91
CA GLY A 39 -11.45 16.77 -25.52
C GLY A 39 -10.67 15.97 -24.48
N MET A 40 -11.26 14.87 -24.00
CA MET A 40 -10.58 13.96 -23.08
C MET A 40 -9.72 13.00 -23.92
N ASP A 41 -8.41 13.17 -23.83
CA ASP A 41 -7.41 12.16 -24.17
C ASP A 41 -7.57 10.99 -23.16
N PRO A 42 -7.61 9.72 -23.61
CA PRO A 42 -7.68 8.54 -22.74
C PRO A 42 -6.63 8.46 -21.60
N GLY A 43 -5.61 9.32 -21.61
CA GLY A 43 -4.62 9.49 -20.52
C GLY A 43 -4.99 10.49 -19.40
N SER A 44 -6.26 10.84 -19.21
CA SER A 44 -6.67 11.77 -18.16
C SER A 44 -6.78 11.09 -16.78
N VAL A 45 -5.96 11.53 -15.83
CA VAL A 45 -5.98 11.14 -14.41
C VAL A 45 -7.39 11.26 -13.83
N TYR A 46 -7.94 10.18 -13.28
CA TYR A 46 -9.15 10.25 -12.47
C TYR A 46 -8.81 10.80 -11.09
N TYR A 47 -9.44 11.91 -10.70
CA TYR A 47 -9.37 12.44 -9.34
C TYR A 47 -10.67 13.16 -8.97
N ARG A 48 -11.00 13.14 -7.69
CA ARG A 48 -12.16 13.81 -7.13
C ARG A 48 -11.79 15.21 -6.64
N ARG A 49 -12.48 16.23 -7.15
CA ARG A 49 -12.28 17.63 -6.76
C ARG A 49 -13.19 18.02 -5.61
N LEU A 50 -12.62 18.68 -4.63
CA LEU A 50 -13.23 18.90 -3.33
C LEU A 50 -12.95 20.33 -2.84
N GLN A 51 -13.90 20.88 -2.09
CA GLN A 51 -13.71 22.06 -1.27
C GLN A 51 -13.79 21.64 0.20
N ALA A 52 -12.80 22.03 1.01
CA ALA A 52 -12.87 21.84 2.46
C ALA A 52 -13.36 23.11 3.17
N ASP A 53 -14.13 22.93 4.25
CA ASP A 53 -14.31 23.95 5.29
C ASP A 53 -13.04 24.01 6.16
N LYS A 54 -12.08 24.83 5.72
CA LYS A 54 -10.73 24.91 6.33
C LYS A 54 -10.79 25.28 7.84
N PRO A 55 -11.57 26.29 8.27
CA PRO A 55 -11.73 26.59 9.70
C PRO A 55 -12.27 25.42 10.51
N ALA A 56 -13.33 24.75 10.03
CA ALA A 56 -13.92 23.62 10.74
C ALA A 56 -12.96 22.42 10.80
N LEU A 57 -12.26 22.13 9.69
CA LEU A 57 -11.26 21.07 9.62
C LEU A 57 -10.13 21.32 10.62
N ARG A 58 -9.60 22.54 10.67
CA ARG A 58 -8.55 22.95 11.62
C ARG A 58 -9.04 22.81 13.06
N GLN A 59 -10.22 23.35 13.38
CA GLN A 59 -10.77 23.27 14.74
C GLN A 59 -10.94 21.82 15.19
N ARG A 60 -11.40 20.95 14.29
CA ARG A 60 -11.60 19.53 14.59
C ARG A 60 -10.28 18.81 14.86
N LEU A 61 -9.29 18.99 13.96
CA LEU A 61 -7.97 18.36 14.10
C LEU A 61 -7.21 18.82 15.36
N LEU A 62 -7.36 20.09 15.78
CA LEU A 62 -6.76 20.60 17.02
C LEU A 62 -7.31 19.93 18.31
N MET A 63 -8.42 19.19 18.21
CA MET A 63 -8.99 18.42 19.32
C MET A 63 -8.52 16.96 19.34
N ALA A 64 -7.68 16.54 18.38
CA ALA A 64 -7.15 15.18 18.36
C ALA A 64 -6.29 14.93 19.62
N PRO A 65 -6.48 13.80 20.31
CA PRO A 65 -5.59 13.44 21.42
C PRO A 65 -4.19 13.14 20.89
N LEU A 66 -3.18 13.33 21.72
CA LEU A 66 -1.82 12.89 21.41
C LEU A 66 -1.79 11.36 21.28
N GLU A 67 -1.02 10.85 20.32
CA GLU A 67 -0.80 9.41 20.14
C GLU A 67 -0.36 8.73 21.44
N ASP A 68 -0.74 7.46 21.59
CA ASP A 68 -0.42 6.63 22.75
C ASP A 68 -0.98 7.17 24.10
N THR A 69 -1.97 8.07 24.06
CA THR A 69 -2.71 8.52 25.25
C THR A 69 -4.07 7.86 25.38
N ALA A 70 -4.48 7.51 26.61
CA ALA A 70 -5.77 6.86 26.89
C ALA A 70 -6.97 7.84 26.83
N SER A 71 -7.13 8.56 25.71
CA SER A 71 -8.19 9.53 25.48
C SER A 71 -9.19 9.05 24.43
N SER A 72 -10.42 9.57 24.48
CA SER A 72 -11.45 9.28 23.47
C SER A 72 -10.98 9.72 22.08
N ALA A 73 -10.99 8.79 21.12
CA ALA A 73 -10.55 9.04 19.76
C ALA A 73 -11.44 10.06 19.05
N LEU A 74 -10.82 11.09 18.45
CA LEU A 74 -11.50 11.99 17.53
C LEU A 74 -11.81 11.23 16.24
N GLU A 75 -13.04 11.30 15.74
CA GLU A 75 -13.35 10.78 14.40
C GLU A 75 -13.36 11.91 13.36
N LEU A 76 -12.83 11.62 12.17
CA LEU A 76 -12.82 12.48 11.00
C LEU A 76 -13.32 11.70 9.77
N VAL A 77 -14.11 12.35 8.93
CA VAL A 77 -14.59 11.76 7.66
C VAL A 77 -13.73 12.30 6.53
N LEU A 78 -13.13 11.41 5.75
CA LEU A 78 -12.28 11.75 4.61
C LEU A 78 -12.91 11.27 3.29
N PRO A 79 -12.83 12.08 2.22
CA PRO A 79 -13.29 11.70 0.89
C PRO A 79 -12.30 10.75 0.22
N LEU A 80 -12.83 9.68 -0.37
CA LEU A 80 -12.09 8.78 -1.25
C LEU A 80 -12.30 9.16 -2.72
N PRO A 81 -11.41 8.71 -3.63
CA PRO A 81 -11.41 9.16 -5.02
C PRO A 81 -12.71 8.85 -5.76
N TYR A 82 -13.30 7.65 -5.61
CA TYR A 82 -14.49 7.25 -6.37
C TYR A 82 -15.82 7.69 -5.74
N GLY A 83 -15.83 8.80 -5.00
CA GLY A 83 -17.06 9.44 -4.48
C GLY A 83 -17.50 8.97 -3.09
N SER A 84 -16.96 7.86 -2.57
CA SER A 84 -17.23 7.39 -1.21
C SER A 84 -16.57 8.28 -0.14
N MET A 85 -17.02 8.11 1.10
CA MET A 85 -16.48 8.80 2.29
C MET A 85 -16.17 7.74 3.34
N GLN A 86 -15.06 7.87 4.05
CA GLN A 86 -14.65 6.91 5.08
C GLN A 86 -14.34 7.61 6.40
N ARG A 87 -14.79 7.02 7.52
CA ARG A 87 -14.46 7.48 8.87
C ARG A 87 -13.13 6.92 9.35
N PHE A 88 -12.38 7.79 10.02
CA PHE A 88 -11.09 7.50 10.63
C PHE A 88 -11.04 8.02 12.06
N ARG A 89 -10.45 7.24 12.97
CA ARG A 89 -9.95 7.72 14.26
C ARG A 89 -8.67 8.50 14.00
N VAL A 90 -8.51 9.63 14.69
CA VAL A 90 -7.40 10.57 14.50
C VAL A 90 -6.68 10.82 15.82
N GLU A 91 -5.36 10.74 15.77
CA GLU A 91 -4.47 11.04 16.88
C GLU A 91 -3.36 11.98 16.38
N GLU A 92 -3.01 12.98 17.18
CA GLU A 92 -1.85 13.84 16.93
C GLU A 92 -0.57 13.00 17.06
N SER A 93 0.23 12.96 16.00
CA SER A 93 1.46 12.18 15.92
C SER A 93 2.59 13.10 15.42
N PRO A 94 3.25 13.84 16.34
CA PRO A 94 4.17 14.91 15.96
C PRO A 94 5.42 14.42 15.23
N VAL A 95 5.64 14.95 14.03
CA VAL A 95 6.89 14.80 13.26
C VAL A 95 7.98 15.77 13.72
N MET A 96 7.63 16.91 14.33
CA MET A 96 8.61 17.86 14.85
C MET A 96 8.88 17.61 16.33
N ALA A 97 10.15 17.74 16.75
CA ALA A 97 10.47 17.87 18.17
C ALA A 97 9.70 19.04 18.79
N GLU A 98 9.36 18.92 20.08
CA GLU A 98 8.46 19.85 20.76
C GLU A 98 8.92 21.32 20.66
N SER A 99 10.22 21.59 20.77
CA SER A 99 10.77 22.94 20.68
C SER A 99 10.59 23.57 19.30
N LEU A 100 10.63 22.78 18.22
CA LEU A 100 10.37 23.23 16.86
C LEU A 100 8.87 23.44 16.65
N ALA A 101 8.03 22.50 17.11
CA ALA A 101 6.58 22.61 17.04
C ALA A 101 6.03 23.85 17.78
N ARG A 102 6.66 24.27 18.88
CA ARG A 102 6.29 25.53 19.57
C ARG A 102 6.60 26.79 18.76
N ARG A 103 7.62 26.75 17.88
CA ARG A 103 7.96 27.88 16.98
C ARG A 103 7.06 27.91 15.74
N TYR A 104 6.59 26.75 15.30
CA TYR A 104 5.75 26.56 14.11
C TYR A 104 4.41 25.87 14.46
N PRO A 105 3.58 26.45 15.34
CA PRO A 105 2.38 25.80 15.88
C PRO A 105 1.26 25.55 14.86
N GLU A 106 1.35 26.17 13.69
CA GLU A 106 0.45 26.00 12.55
C GLU A 106 0.76 24.77 11.68
N ILE A 107 1.89 24.09 11.90
CA ILE A 107 2.24 22.83 11.27
C ILE A 107 1.94 21.69 12.25
N ARG A 108 0.96 20.84 11.92
CA ARG A 108 0.57 19.68 12.75
C ARG A 108 0.41 18.42 11.93
N THR A 109 0.71 17.29 12.55
CA THR A 109 0.75 15.96 11.93
C THR A 109 -0.05 14.98 12.77
N TYR A 110 -0.71 14.03 12.11
CA TYR A 110 -1.65 13.11 12.72
C TYR A 110 -1.48 11.72 12.10
N ARG A 111 -1.78 10.69 12.88
CA ARG A 111 -2.01 9.32 12.39
C ARG A 111 -3.49 9.01 12.39
N VAL A 112 -3.91 8.14 11.47
CA VAL A 112 -5.30 7.71 11.35
C VAL A 112 -5.46 6.21 11.18
N LYS A 113 -6.55 5.67 11.72
CA LYS A 113 -7.00 4.28 11.56
C LYS A 113 -8.48 4.25 11.16
N GLY A 114 -8.83 3.42 10.20
CA GLY A 114 -10.18 3.31 9.67
C GLY A 114 -11.16 2.78 10.72
N VAL A 115 -12.36 3.37 10.75
CA VAL A 115 -13.47 2.91 11.58
C VAL A 115 -14.39 2.01 10.76
N ASP A 116 -14.74 2.48 9.56
CA ASP A 116 -15.60 1.71 8.64
C ASP A 116 -14.83 0.60 7.95
N GLU A 117 -13.52 0.83 7.74
CA GLU A 117 -12.63 -0.12 7.12
C GLU A 117 -11.33 -0.26 7.94
N PRO A 118 -11.25 -1.21 8.88
CA PRO A 118 -10.18 -1.28 9.88
C PRO A 118 -8.74 -1.48 9.36
N ALA A 119 -8.52 -2.12 8.21
CA ALA A 119 -7.17 -2.18 7.62
C ALA A 119 -6.77 -0.89 6.87
N SER A 120 -7.66 0.09 6.75
CA SER A 120 -7.23 1.41 6.27
C SER A 120 -6.48 2.14 7.39
N SER A 121 -5.33 2.70 7.06
CA SER A 121 -4.55 3.55 7.97
C SER A 121 -3.92 4.70 7.19
N GLY A 122 -3.29 5.65 7.88
CA GLY A 122 -2.64 6.73 7.17
C GLY A 122 -2.07 7.83 8.05
N ARG A 123 -1.55 8.85 7.37
CA ARG A 123 -0.99 10.05 7.96
C ARG A 123 -1.66 11.28 7.36
N LEU A 124 -2.01 12.23 8.23
CA LEU A 124 -2.57 13.53 7.84
C LEU A 124 -1.64 14.64 8.31
N ASP A 125 -1.64 15.74 7.60
CA ASP A 125 -1.04 16.98 8.10
C ASP A 125 -1.88 18.20 7.75
N LEU A 126 -1.73 19.22 8.59
CA LEU A 126 -2.28 20.54 8.37
C LEU A 126 -1.13 21.53 8.51
N THR A 127 -0.82 22.22 7.42
CA THR A 127 0.25 23.22 7.33
C THR A 127 -0.30 24.53 6.78
N PRO A 128 0.49 25.62 6.75
CA PRO A 128 0.10 26.85 6.04
C PRO A 128 -0.27 26.62 4.57
N ARG A 129 0.22 25.55 3.95
CA ARG A 129 -0.06 25.19 2.55
C ARG A 129 -1.37 24.43 2.36
N GLY A 130 -1.96 23.92 3.45
CA GLY A 130 -3.24 23.23 3.42
C GLY A 130 -3.23 21.92 4.19
N PHE A 131 -4.30 21.15 3.99
CA PHE A 131 -4.44 19.80 4.50
C PHE A 131 -3.88 18.78 3.50
N HIS A 132 -3.09 17.84 3.98
CA HIS A 132 -2.64 16.70 3.18
C HIS A 132 -3.02 15.39 3.86
N ALA A 133 -3.27 14.35 3.07
CA ALA A 133 -3.45 12.99 3.56
C ALA A 133 -2.73 11.99 2.67
N MET A 134 -2.11 10.98 3.27
CA MET A 134 -1.70 9.73 2.63
C MET A 134 -2.35 8.58 3.38
N LEU A 135 -3.25 7.87 2.72
CA LEU A 135 -4.00 6.74 3.28
C LEU A 135 -3.55 5.46 2.58
N THR A 136 -3.20 4.45 3.36
CA THR A 136 -3.13 3.06 2.91
C THR A 136 -4.53 2.49 3.05
N THR A 137 -5.17 2.16 1.93
CA THR A 137 -6.45 1.47 1.91
C THR A 137 -6.26 0.10 1.27
N PRO A 138 -7.20 -0.84 1.45
CA PRO A 138 -7.14 -2.11 0.75
C PRO A 138 -7.04 -1.89 -0.76
N SER A 139 -7.83 -0.96 -1.32
CA SER A 139 -7.85 -0.61 -2.74
C SER A 139 -6.65 0.20 -3.24
N GLY A 140 -5.59 0.35 -2.43
CA GLY A 140 -4.36 1.05 -2.77
C GLY A 140 -4.11 2.34 -1.97
N THR A 141 -3.02 3.04 -2.34
CA THR A 141 -2.63 4.29 -1.67
C THR A 141 -3.43 5.47 -2.21
N VAL A 142 -4.10 6.20 -1.32
CA VAL A 142 -4.90 7.40 -1.62
C VAL A 142 -4.19 8.64 -1.10
N PHE A 143 -4.19 9.70 -1.90
CA PHE A 143 -3.75 11.03 -1.51
C PHE A 143 -4.91 12.02 -1.50
N ILE A 144 -4.88 12.96 -0.55
CA ILE A 144 -5.75 14.14 -0.55
C ILE A 144 -4.86 15.36 -0.43
N ASP A 145 -4.71 16.13 -1.51
CA ASP A 145 -3.76 17.24 -1.57
C ASP A 145 -4.40 18.56 -2.02
N PRO A 146 -3.87 19.72 -1.57
CA PRO A 146 -4.33 21.03 -2.02
C PRO A 146 -4.14 21.24 -3.52
N GLU A 147 -5.07 21.98 -4.13
CA GLU A 147 -4.93 22.51 -5.49
C GLU A 147 -4.60 24.01 -5.46
N GLY A 148 -4.01 24.51 -6.55
CA GLY A 148 -3.59 25.92 -6.67
C GLY A 148 -4.74 26.94 -6.61
N ASP A 149 -5.99 26.51 -6.79
CA ASP A 149 -7.19 27.35 -6.66
C ASP A 149 -7.80 27.34 -5.24
N GLY A 150 -7.14 26.67 -4.29
CA GLY A 150 -7.58 26.57 -2.90
C GLY A 150 -8.55 25.42 -2.62
N GLY A 151 -8.91 24.64 -3.65
CA GLY A 151 -9.58 23.33 -3.53
C GLY A 151 -8.62 22.21 -3.12
N TYR A 152 -9.12 20.98 -3.21
CA TYR A 152 -8.38 19.74 -2.93
C TYR A 152 -8.70 18.68 -3.99
N ARG A 153 -7.74 17.80 -4.23
CA ARG A 153 -7.92 16.60 -5.04
C ARG A 153 -7.77 15.35 -4.18
N SER A 154 -8.65 14.37 -4.36
CA SER A 154 -8.51 13.01 -3.82
C SER A 154 -8.26 12.04 -4.97
N TYR A 155 -7.17 11.28 -4.92
CA TYR A 155 -6.74 10.41 -6.02
C TYR A 155 -5.98 9.18 -5.52
N TYR A 156 -6.01 8.09 -6.30
CA TYR A 156 -5.11 6.96 -6.07
C TYR A 156 -3.74 7.24 -6.70
N LYS A 157 -2.66 6.81 -6.04
CA LYS A 157 -1.28 6.97 -6.56
C LYS A 157 -1.15 6.53 -8.03
N ARG A 158 -1.73 5.37 -8.35
CA ARG A 158 -1.69 4.76 -9.70
C ARG A 158 -2.33 5.64 -10.78
N ASP A 159 -3.40 6.35 -10.45
CA ASP A 159 -4.17 7.14 -11.42
C ASP A 159 -3.39 8.41 -11.79
N TYR A 160 -2.59 8.94 -10.86
CA TYR A 160 -1.79 10.17 -11.03
C TYR A 160 -0.41 9.92 -11.65
N ALA A 161 0.16 8.72 -11.46
CA ALA A 161 1.45 8.30 -12.00
C ALA A 161 1.51 8.27 -13.54
N ALA A 162 0.37 8.13 -14.23
CA ALA A 162 0.30 7.99 -15.68
C ALA A 162 0.69 9.25 -16.48
N GLN A 163 1.00 10.39 -15.85
CA GLN A 163 1.03 11.69 -16.53
C GLN A 163 2.37 12.46 -16.58
N LYS A 164 3.51 11.90 -16.17
CA LYS A 164 4.82 12.61 -16.26
C LYS A 164 5.80 11.98 -17.25
N SER A 165 5.44 11.91 -18.52
CA SER A 165 6.39 11.69 -19.62
C SER A 165 7.04 13.03 -20.02
N GLY A 166 8.13 13.43 -19.35
CA GLY A 166 8.83 14.67 -19.73
C GLY A 166 9.94 15.16 -18.81
N VAL A 167 10.12 14.57 -17.63
CA VAL A 167 11.31 14.78 -16.79
C VAL A 167 12.25 13.62 -17.04
N SER A 168 13.55 13.89 -17.28
CA SER A 168 14.55 12.82 -17.37
C SER A 168 14.46 11.90 -16.15
N PRO A 169 14.55 10.57 -16.32
CA PRO A 169 14.44 9.65 -15.20
C PRO A 169 15.49 10.02 -14.15
N LEU A 170 15.00 10.29 -12.93
CA LEU A 170 15.84 10.62 -11.80
C LEU A 170 16.49 9.32 -11.31
N LEU A 171 17.80 9.34 -11.12
CA LEU A 171 18.60 8.15 -10.78
C LEU A 171 19.07 8.25 -9.32
N CYS A 172 18.80 7.20 -8.54
CA CYS A 172 19.54 6.95 -7.30
C CYS A 172 20.87 6.29 -7.66
N LEU A 173 21.96 6.62 -6.97
CA LEU A 173 23.26 5.98 -7.21
C LEU A 173 23.61 5.08 -6.05
N HIS A 174 24.12 3.88 -6.35
CA HIS A 174 24.72 3.04 -5.34
C HIS A 174 26.16 3.48 -5.05
N GLY A 175 26.41 3.98 -3.84
CA GLY A 175 27.75 4.30 -3.36
C GLY A 175 28.12 3.41 -2.17
N GLU A 176 28.93 2.38 -2.40
CA GLU A 176 29.74 1.81 -1.32
C GLU A 176 30.64 2.95 -0.83
N ALA A 177 30.55 3.32 0.44
CA ALA A 177 31.53 4.23 1.00
C ALA A 177 32.92 3.60 0.76
N ASP A 178 33.80 4.30 0.03
CA ASP A 178 35.16 3.88 -0.31
C ASP A 178 36.05 3.85 0.95
N HIS A 179 35.69 2.95 1.86
CA HIS A 179 36.30 2.75 3.16
C HIS A 179 36.56 1.26 3.28
N SER A 180 37.83 0.94 3.06
CA SER A 180 38.44 -0.37 3.19
C SER A 180 38.27 -0.99 4.59
N ILE A 181 37.04 -1.42 4.87
CA ILE A 181 36.78 -2.51 5.78
C ILE A 181 36.22 -3.61 4.87
N PRO A 182 36.96 -4.69 4.61
CA PRO A 182 36.37 -5.88 4.01
C PRO A 182 35.42 -6.45 5.07
N ARG A 183 34.23 -5.87 5.18
CA ARG A 183 33.13 -6.49 5.88
C ARG A 183 32.68 -7.56 4.90
N ALA A 184 33.34 -8.72 4.99
CA ALA A 184 32.78 -9.94 4.47
C ALA A 184 31.39 -10.04 5.09
N LEU A 185 30.35 -9.66 4.33
CA LEU A 185 29.00 -10.15 4.57
C LEU A 185 29.20 -11.65 4.77
N PRO A 186 28.88 -12.21 5.95
CA PRO A 186 28.92 -13.64 6.13
C PRO A 186 28.14 -14.20 4.95
N GLY A 187 28.80 -14.99 4.09
CA GLY A 187 28.16 -15.54 2.90
C GLY A 187 26.80 -16.06 3.31
N TYR A 188 25.75 -15.60 2.62
CA TYR A 188 24.35 -15.86 2.92
C TYR A 188 24.19 -17.38 3.11
N SER A 189 24.34 -17.82 4.35
CA SER A 189 24.11 -19.22 4.67
C SER A 189 22.61 -19.36 4.61
N GLN A 190 22.12 -20.36 3.89
CA GLN A 190 20.74 -20.87 3.93
C GLN A 190 20.37 -21.38 5.35
N ARG A 191 20.69 -20.62 6.40
CA ARG A 191 19.98 -20.73 7.66
C ARG A 191 18.63 -20.12 7.38
N LEU A 192 17.57 -20.89 7.61
CA LEU A 192 16.23 -20.34 7.87
C LEU A 192 16.44 -19.07 8.70
N ALA A 193 16.15 -17.92 8.09
CA ALA A 193 16.50 -16.63 8.67
C ALA A 193 15.85 -16.51 10.05
N ALA A 194 16.48 -15.78 10.97
CA ALA A 194 15.77 -15.41 12.19
C ALA A 194 14.50 -14.65 11.75
N ARG A 195 13.32 -15.18 12.12
CA ARG A 195 12.04 -14.54 11.77
C ARG A 195 12.09 -13.08 12.20
N THR A 196 11.76 -12.16 11.28
CA THR A 196 11.56 -10.76 11.64
C THR A 196 10.40 -10.73 12.63
N ILE A 197 10.61 -10.16 13.82
CA ILE A 197 9.56 -9.89 14.80
C ILE A 197 9.83 -8.50 15.37
N SER A 198 8.94 -7.56 15.07
CA SER A 198 8.91 -6.22 15.65
C SER A 198 7.48 -5.89 16.07
N GLY A 199 7.28 -4.94 16.98
CA GLY A 199 5.94 -4.58 17.46
C GLY A 199 5.91 -4.03 18.88
N ALA A 200 6.65 -4.66 19.80
CA ALA A 200 6.67 -4.27 21.22
C ALA A 200 7.24 -2.86 21.47
N HIS A 201 8.10 -2.39 20.55
CA HIS A 201 8.71 -1.07 20.61
C HIS A 201 8.70 -0.42 19.22
N ARG A 202 8.45 0.89 19.21
CA ARG A 202 8.67 1.77 18.06
C ARG A 202 9.99 2.51 18.25
N ARG A 203 10.90 2.46 17.28
CA ARG A 203 12.18 3.19 17.33
C ARG A 203 12.01 4.57 16.69
N VAL A 204 12.29 5.61 17.46
CA VAL A 204 12.19 7.01 17.03
C VAL A 204 13.59 7.58 16.80
N TYR A 205 13.95 7.83 15.54
CA TYR A 205 15.22 8.48 15.18
C TYR A 205 15.06 10.00 15.09
N ARG A 206 16.01 10.73 15.65
CA ARG A 206 16.14 12.18 15.49
C ARG A 206 16.70 12.49 14.10
N LEU A 207 15.84 12.93 13.19
CA LEU A 207 16.17 13.24 11.82
C LEU A 207 16.52 14.73 11.67
N ALA A 208 17.63 15.02 10.98
CA ALA A 208 17.98 16.36 10.53
C ALA A 208 17.81 16.46 9.02
N VAL A 209 16.88 17.30 8.55
CA VAL A 209 16.64 17.53 7.12
C VAL A 209 17.12 18.93 6.76
N ALA A 210 18.25 19.00 6.06
CA ALA A 210 18.70 20.25 5.48
C ALA A 210 17.97 20.52 4.16
N ALA A 211 17.87 21.79 3.78
CA ALA A 211 17.32 22.20 2.50
C ALA A 211 18.18 23.29 1.86
N THR A 212 18.53 23.10 0.59
CA THR A 212 19.26 24.13 -0.17
C THR A 212 18.38 25.37 -0.43
N GLY A 213 19.01 26.47 -0.81
CA GLY A 213 18.34 27.70 -1.21
C GLY A 213 17.36 27.48 -2.36
N GLU A 214 17.70 26.63 -3.33
CA GLU A 214 16.84 26.30 -4.48
C GLU A 214 15.60 25.51 -4.08
N TYR A 215 15.75 24.55 -3.16
CA TYR A 215 14.60 23.84 -2.59
C TYR A 215 13.65 24.81 -1.90
N SER A 216 14.20 25.68 -1.04
CA SER A 216 13.40 26.69 -0.36
C SER A 216 12.76 27.67 -1.34
N ALA A 217 13.48 28.10 -2.37
CA ALA A 217 12.98 28.99 -3.42
C ALA A 217 11.76 28.40 -4.14
N TYR A 218 11.77 27.09 -4.44
CA TYR A 218 10.63 26.40 -5.02
C TYR A 218 9.34 26.54 -4.17
N PHE A 219 9.47 26.49 -2.85
CA PHE A 219 8.33 26.61 -1.93
C PHE A 219 8.00 28.03 -1.49
N GLY A 220 8.71 29.04 -2.00
CA GLY A 220 8.45 30.46 -1.72
C GLY A 220 9.56 31.19 -0.96
N ALA A 221 10.77 30.65 -0.93
CA ALA A 221 11.99 31.24 -0.37
C ALA A 221 11.88 31.65 1.11
N THR A 222 11.14 30.88 1.91
CA THR A 222 11.03 31.08 3.36
C THR A 222 11.26 29.77 4.11
N VAL A 223 11.80 29.87 5.32
CA VAL A 223 12.01 28.72 6.21
C VAL A 223 10.68 28.03 6.50
N ASP A 224 9.64 28.80 6.83
CA ASP A 224 8.31 28.29 7.18
C ASP A 224 7.70 27.44 6.06
N ALA A 225 7.78 27.91 4.81
CA ALA A 225 7.21 27.20 3.67
C ALA A 225 7.99 25.93 3.31
N ALA A 226 9.32 25.98 3.37
CA ALA A 226 10.17 24.80 3.16
C ALA A 226 9.99 23.78 4.29
N LEU A 227 9.94 24.23 5.55
CA LEU A 227 9.69 23.37 6.71
C LEU A 227 8.33 22.67 6.65
N ALA A 228 7.28 23.40 6.24
CA ALA A 228 5.95 22.81 6.04
C ALA A 228 6.01 21.64 5.05
N GLN A 229 6.73 21.80 3.94
CA GLN A 229 6.89 20.73 2.97
C GLN A 229 7.74 19.57 3.50
N ILE A 230 8.86 19.86 4.18
CA ILE A 230 9.68 18.83 4.82
C ILE A 230 8.83 17.99 5.78
N VAL A 231 7.97 18.63 6.58
CA VAL A 231 7.09 17.93 7.51
C VAL A 231 6.07 17.05 6.78
N THR A 232 5.41 17.53 5.72
CA THR A 232 4.52 16.71 4.90
C THR A 232 5.25 15.49 4.32
N THR A 233 6.46 15.69 3.79
CA THR A 233 7.30 14.61 3.25
C THR A 233 7.62 13.55 4.32
N ILE A 234 8.16 13.96 5.47
CA ILE A 234 8.55 13.01 6.53
C ILE A 234 7.34 12.35 7.19
N ASN A 235 6.19 13.04 7.25
CA ASN A 235 4.95 12.44 7.71
C ASN A 235 4.50 11.28 6.82
N ARG A 236 4.63 11.43 5.49
CA ARG A 236 4.35 10.35 4.52
C ARG A 236 5.36 9.20 4.63
N VAL A 237 6.65 9.50 4.78
CA VAL A 237 7.69 8.48 5.03
C VAL A 237 7.39 7.68 6.29
N ASN A 238 6.95 8.34 7.37
CA ASN A 238 6.59 7.69 8.62
C ASN A 238 5.37 6.75 8.49
N GLN A 239 4.50 6.91 7.49
CA GLN A 239 3.45 5.93 7.22
C GLN A 239 4.04 4.58 6.80
N ILE A 240 5.09 4.60 5.98
CA ILE A 240 5.72 3.39 5.44
C ILE A 240 6.63 2.76 6.50
N TYR A 241 7.53 3.56 7.09
CA TYR A 241 8.51 3.08 8.07
C TYR A 241 7.85 2.61 9.37
N GLY A 242 6.74 3.24 9.79
CA GLY A 242 5.97 2.78 10.93
C GLY A 242 5.31 1.42 10.67
N ARG A 243 4.73 1.26 9.47
CA ARG A 243 4.01 0.05 9.05
C ARG A 243 4.94 -1.14 8.83
N ASP A 244 6.10 -0.94 8.20
CA ASP A 244 6.99 -2.03 7.75
C ASP A 244 8.12 -2.34 8.74
N LEU A 245 8.50 -1.39 9.60
CA LEU A 245 9.75 -1.47 10.37
C LEU A 245 9.60 -1.08 11.85
N ALA A 246 8.42 -0.63 12.30
CA ALA A 246 8.24 0.01 13.61
C ALA A 246 9.18 1.21 13.82
N VAL A 247 9.51 1.94 12.75
CA VAL A 247 10.42 3.10 12.78
C VAL A 247 9.65 4.39 12.56
N GLN A 248 10.02 5.44 13.31
CA GLN A 248 9.52 6.79 13.14
C GLN A 248 10.68 7.78 13.11
N PHE A 249 10.62 8.73 12.18
CA PHE A 249 11.53 9.88 12.15
C PHE A 249 10.88 11.10 12.80
N GLN A 250 11.64 11.76 13.67
CA GLN A 250 11.27 13.03 14.28
C GLN A 250 12.31 14.10 13.96
N LEU A 251 11.87 15.21 13.38
CA LEU A 251 12.74 16.35 13.07
C LEU A 251 13.32 16.95 14.35
N VAL A 252 14.62 17.22 14.33
CA VAL A 252 15.33 17.83 15.46
C VAL A 252 14.84 19.24 15.79
N GLY A 253 14.98 19.61 17.06
CA GLY A 253 14.44 20.86 17.59
C GLY A 253 14.97 22.16 16.97
N ASN A 254 16.07 22.13 16.23
CA ASN A 254 16.70 23.27 15.54
C ASN A 254 16.77 23.08 14.01
N ASN A 255 15.91 22.24 13.42
CA ASN A 255 15.92 21.94 11.98
C ASN A 255 15.69 23.20 11.11
N ASP A 256 15.00 24.21 11.63
CA ASP A 256 14.83 25.53 11.00
C ASP A 256 16.15 26.25 10.69
N ARG A 257 17.25 25.92 11.37
CA ARG A 257 18.57 26.55 11.17
C ARG A 257 19.36 26.00 9.99
N ILE A 258 18.96 24.85 9.45
CA ILE A 258 19.62 24.15 8.34
C ILE A 258 18.77 24.19 7.06
N ILE A 259 17.78 25.09 7.05
CA ILE A 259 16.97 25.42 5.88
C ILE A 259 17.50 26.75 5.34
N TYR A 260 18.19 26.69 4.21
CA TYR A 260 18.76 27.86 3.57
C TYR A 260 17.76 28.44 2.58
N THR A 261 17.60 29.77 2.56
CA THR A 261 16.60 30.46 1.71
C THR A 261 17.21 31.24 0.55
N ASP A 262 18.54 31.34 0.52
CA ASP A 262 19.29 32.09 -0.49
C ASP A 262 20.16 31.12 -1.30
N PRO A 263 19.78 30.81 -2.55
CA PRO A 263 20.57 29.93 -3.42
C PRO A 263 22.00 30.41 -3.65
N ASP A 264 22.25 31.72 -3.61
CA ASP A 264 23.59 32.27 -3.91
C ASP A 264 24.54 32.17 -2.70
N ASN A 265 24.00 31.93 -1.49
CA ASN A 265 24.75 31.98 -0.23
C ASN A 265 24.56 30.74 0.66
N ASP A 266 23.98 29.66 0.13
CA ASP A 266 23.93 28.40 0.86
C ASP A 266 25.29 27.66 0.82
N PRO A 267 25.53 26.70 1.73
CA PRO A 267 26.85 26.06 1.86
C PRO A 267 27.07 24.89 0.89
N TYR A 268 26.17 24.65 -0.07
CA TYR A 268 26.18 23.47 -0.91
C TYR A 268 26.63 23.77 -2.34
N THR A 269 27.54 22.94 -2.84
CA THR A 269 27.95 23.02 -4.24
C THR A 269 26.92 22.27 -5.08
N GLN A 270 25.87 22.95 -5.55
CA GLN A 270 24.74 22.31 -6.20
C GLN A 270 24.92 22.17 -7.74
N THR A 271 25.62 21.11 -8.18
CA THR A 271 25.56 20.62 -9.58
C THR A 271 25.38 19.10 -9.67
N SER A 272 24.84 18.60 -10.78
CA SER A 272 24.58 17.15 -10.94
C SER A 272 25.84 16.30 -10.82
N SER A 273 27.02 16.83 -11.18
CA SER A 273 28.31 16.16 -11.02
C SER A 273 28.90 16.25 -9.62
N THR A 274 28.23 16.94 -8.69
CA THR A 274 28.74 17.22 -7.33
C THR A 274 27.87 16.65 -6.21
N ILE A 275 26.88 15.80 -6.51
CA ILE A 275 26.03 15.16 -5.49
C ILE A 275 26.89 14.46 -4.42
N ALA A 276 27.90 13.67 -4.79
CA ALA A 276 28.80 13.02 -3.83
C ALA A 276 29.56 14.01 -2.92
N ARG A 277 29.87 15.20 -3.43
CA ARG A 277 30.46 16.29 -2.62
C ARG A 277 29.43 16.89 -1.67
N MET A 278 28.19 17.05 -2.10
CA MET A 278 27.10 17.57 -1.27
C MET A 278 26.83 16.70 -0.04
N LEU A 279 27.06 15.38 -0.12
CA LEU A 279 26.98 14.48 1.05
C LEU A 279 27.99 14.89 2.14
N ILE A 280 29.24 15.13 1.74
CA ILE A 280 30.31 15.55 2.65
C ILE A 280 30.02 16.93 3.23
N GLU A 281 29.58 17.87 2.38
CA GLU A 281 29.18 19.21 2.79
C GLU A 281 28.01 19.14 3.79
N ASN A 282 27.01 18.28 3.55
CA ASN A 282 25.89 18.11 4.46
C ASN A 282 26.31 17.58 5.83
N GLN A 283 27.16 16.55 5.88
CA GLN A 283 27.72 16.05 7.15
C GLN A 283 28.38 17.18 7.94
N GLN A 284 29.26 17.95 7.29
CA GLN A 284 29.98 19.06 7.93
C GLN A 284 29.04 20.17 8.41
N GLN A 285 28.04 20.55 7.61
CA GLN A 285 27.09 21.60 7.97
C GLN A 285 26.19 21.17 9.13
N LEU A 286 25.66 19.95 9.11
CA LEU A 286 24.82 19.46 10.20
C LEU A 286 25.60 19.34 11.50
N ASP A 287 26.83 18.81 11.46
CA ASP A 287 27.69 18.74 12.64
C ASP A 287 28.05 20.12 13.19
N PHE A 288 28.30 21.10 12.31
CA PHE A 288 28.64 22.45 12.72
C PHE A 288 27.46 23.22 13.32
N VAL A 289 26.29 23.17 12.67
CA VAL A 289 25.12 23.98 13.05
C VAL A 289 24.34 23.35 14.20
N LEU A 290 24.14 22.04 14.16
CA LEU A 290 23.34 21.32 15.14
C LEU A 290 24.20 20.71 16.26
N GLY A 291 25.45 20.32 15.96
CA GLY A 291 26.26 19.46 16.81
C GLY A 291 25.96 17.99 16.55
N ALA A 292 27.00 17.18 16.35
CA ALA A 292 26.89 15.78 15.97
C ALA A 292 26.01 14.93 16.92
N ASP A 293 26.01 15.21 18.22
CA ASP A 293 25.22 14.42 19.19
C ASP A 293 23.71 14.72 19.16
N ASN A 294 23.29 15.77 18.45
CA ASN A 294 21.91 16.28 18.48
C ASN A 294 21.00 15.68 17.41
N TYR A 295 21.51 14.77 16.58
CA TYR A 295 20.75 14.05 15.56
C TYR A 295 21.30 12.63 15.36
N ASP A 296 20.46 11.76 14.84
CA ASP A 296 20.73 10.32 14.67
C ASP A 296 20.96 9.95 13.19
N VAL A 297 20.29 10.67 12.30
CA VAL A 297 20.28 10.48 10.85
C VAL A 297 20.01 11.84 10.18
N GLY A 298 20.56 12.06 8.99
CA GLY A 298 20.52 13.34 8.30
C GLY A 298 20.44 13.19 6.79
N ILE A 299 19.73 14.11 6.14
CA ILE A 299 19.54 14.11 4.69
C ILE A 299 19.42 15.54 4.17
N LEU A 300 19.95 15.79 2.98
CA LEU A 300 19.84 17.06 2.27
C LEU A 300 18.77 16.99 1.19
N PHE A 301 17.85 17.95 1.18
CA PHE A 301 16.88 18.15 0.12
C PHE A 301 17.31 19.27 -0.83
N GLY A 302 17.25 18.99 -2.14
CA GLY A 302 17.55 19.96 -3.19
C GLY A 302 16.65 19.81 -4.42
N THR A 303 16.99 20.54 -5.48
CA THR A 303 16.24 20.50 -6.76
C THR A 303 16.99 19.81 -7.89
N ILE A 304 18.22 19.34 -7.65
CA ILE A 304 18.92 18.46 -8.59
C ILE A 304 18.26 17.08 -8.50
N GLY A 305 17.82 16.60 -9.65
CA GLY A 305 17.22 15.29 -9.78
C GLY A 305 18.12 14.14 -9.36
N GLY A 306 17.60 13.23 -8.53
CA GLY A 306 18.23 11.96 -8.16
C GLY A 306 18.41 11.80 -6.64
N GLY A 307 19.17 10.78 -6.26
CA GLY A 307 19.46 10.46 -4.86
C GLY A 307 20.82 9.77 -4.71
N LEU A 308 21.43 9.96 -3.54
CA LEU A 308 22.63 9.23 -3.14
C LEU A 308 22.74 9.26 -1.62
N ALA A 309 22.98 8.11 -1.00
CA ALA A 309 23.20 7.98 0.43
C ALA A 309 24.31 6.98 0.74
N SER A 310 25.03 7.24 1.84
CA SER A 310 25.91 6.25 2.44
C SER A 310 25.09 5.14 3.07
N VAL A 311 25.33 3.90 2.64
CA VAL A 311 24.61 2.71 3.11
C VAL A 311 24.97 2.40 4.56
N GLY A 312 23.97 2.09 5.39
CA GLY A 312 24.15 1.69 6.80
C GLY A 312 24.82 2.77 7.66
N SER A 313 24.57 4.05 7.35
CA SER A 313 25.28 5.18 7.94
C SER A 313 24.57 5.79 9.15
N ALA A 314 23.29 5.50 9.40
CA ALA A 314 22.59 6.04 10.56
C ALA A 314 23.32 5.67 11.87
N CYS A 315 23.29 6.58 12.85
CA CYS A 315 24.02 6.49 14.11
C CYS A 315 25.57 6.53 14.00
N THR A 316 26.16 6.62 12.81
CA THR A 316 27.62 6.68 12.63
C THR A 316 28.15 8.12 12.49
N VAL A 317 29.43 8.28 12.14
CA VAL A 317 30.02 9.57 11.76
C VAL A 317 29.67 10.01 10.33
N PHE A 318 29.02 9.15 9.55
CA PHE A 318 28.56 9.43 8.17
C PHE A 318 27.03 9.61 8.09
N LYS A 319 26.36 9.70 9.24
CA LYS A 319 24.90 9.69 9.39
C LYS A 319 24.16 10.85 8.72
N ALA A 320 24.85 11.83 8.15
CA ALA A 320 24.27 12.92 7.35
C ALA A 320 24.71 12.91 5.89
N GLN A 321 25.43 11.87 5.45
CA GLN A 321 25.84 11.69 4.06
C GLN A 321 24.70 11.09 3.24
N ALA A 322 23.63 11.86 3.05
CA ALA A 322 22.58 11.56 2.10
C ALA A 322 22.02 12.80 1.42
N TYR A 323 21.59 12.63 0.18
CA TYR A 323 20.98 13.64 -0.65
C TYR A 323 19.79 13.06 -1.40
N THR A 324 18.75 13.88 -1.55
CA THR A 324 17.65 13.62 -2.48
C THR A 324 17.19 14.94 -3.11
N GLY A 325 16.85 14.91 -4.39
CA GLY A 325 16.32 16.09 -5.05
C GLY A 325 15.51 15.80 -6.31
N SER A 326 14.72 16.79 -6.68
CA SER A 326 13.87 16.78 -7.87
C SER A 326 13.59 18.21 -8.33
N PRO A 327 13.50 18.47 -9.65
CA PRO A 327 13.04 19.78 -10.15
C PRO A 327 11.63 20.15 -9.69
N THR A 328 10.82 19.15 -9.31
CA THR A 328 9.50 19.31 -8.69
C THR A 328 9.42 18.47 -7.41
N PRO A 329 9.98 18.95 -6.28
CA PRO A 329 10.13 18.18 -5.05
C PRO A 329 8.84 18.15 -4.20
N ASP A 330 7.69 18.13 -4.86
CA ASP A 330 6.34 18.17 -4.28
C ASP A 330 5.44 17.00 -4.73
N SER A 331 6.04 15.96 -5.33
CA SER A 331 5.33 14.83 -5.92
C SER A 331 5.57 13.51 -5.19
N ASP A 332 4.65 12.56 -5.38
CA ASP A 332 4.72 11.25 -4.74
C ASP A 332 5.98 10.46 -5.10
N SER A 333 6.51 10.64 -6.31
CA SER A 333 7.80 10.06 -6.70
C SER A 333 8.94 10.63 -5.85
N PHE A 334 8.96 11.94 -5.60
CA PHE A 334 9.95 12.54 -4.68
C PHE A 334 9.88 11.92 -3.27
N TYR A 335 8.69 11.78 -2.70
CA TYR A 335 8.56 11.28 -1.33
C TYR A 335 8.86 9.77 -1.21
N ILE A 336 8.37 8.96 -2.15
CA ILE A 336 8.42 7.49 -2.07
C ILE A 336 9.64 6.94 -2.79
N ASP A 337 9.84 7.30 -4.07
CA ASP A 337 10.92 6.72 -4.89
C ASP A 337 12.30 7.29 -4.53
N PHE A 338 12.37 8.46 -3.90
CA PHE A 338 13.64 9.07 -3.49
C PHE A 338 13.79 9.18 -1.98
N VAL A 339 12.94 9.93 -1.27
CA VAL A 339 13.20 10.16 0.17
C VAL A 339 13.13 8.86 0.98
N ALA A 340 12.10 8.03 0.77
CA ALA A 340 11.99 6.74 1.47
C ALA A 340 13.09 5.76 1.04
N HIS A 341 13.55 5.81 -0.22
CA HIS A 341 14.63 5.01 -0.77
C HIS A 341 16.00 5.37 -0.13
N GLU A 342 16.35 6.65 -0.09
CA GLU A 342 17.63 7.12 0.45
C GLU A 342 17.73 6.95 1.97
N LEU A 343 16.62 7.11 2.68
CA LEU A 343 16.57 6.73 4.10
C LEU A 343 16.69 5.21 4.29
N GLY A 344 16.26 4.41 3.31
CA GLY A 344 16.40 2.95 3.31
C GLY A 344 17.87 2.54 3.23
N HIS A 345 18.62 3.18 2.33
CA HIS A 345 20.08 3.04 2.27
C HIS A 345 20.75 3.41 3.58
N GLN A 346 20.41 4.56 4.19
CA GLN A 346 20.98 4.93 5.50
C GLN A 346 20.69 3.92 6.61
N LEU A 347 19.59 3.16 6.50
CA LEU A 347 19.24 2.05 7.37
C LEU A 347 19.71 0.67 6.84
N SER A 348 20.66 0.65 5.91
CA SER A 348 21.37 -0.53 5.39
C SER A 348 20.60 -1.41 4.39
N ALA A 349 19.47 -0.96 3.84
CA ALA A 349 18.85 -1.66 2.71
C ALA A 349 19.69 -1.51 1.43
N SER A 350 19.85 -2.60 0.69
CA SER A 350 20.44 -2.59 -0.66
C SER A 350 19.35 -2.51 -1.73
N HIS A 351 19.75 -2.22 -2.97
CA HIS A 351 18.81 -2.29 -4.10
C HIS A 351 18.26 -3.71 -4.29
N SER A 352 16.96 -3.81 -4.58
CA SER A 352 16.26 -5.09 -4.72
C SER A 352 16.07 -5.56 -6.17
N PHE A 353 16.28 -4.68 -7.15
CA PHE A 353 16.01 -4.95 -8.56
C PHE A 353 17.06 -5.85 -9.23
N ASN A 354 16.68 -6.51 -10.32
CA ASN A 354 17.51 -7.48 -11.02
C ASN A 354 17.84 -7.15 -12.49
N GLY A 355 17.28 -6.09 -13.05
CA GLY A 355 17.53 -5.66 -14.42
C GLY A 355 18.92 -5.05 -14.64
N THR A 356 19.28 -4.86 -15.90
CA THR A 356 20.59 -4.30 -16.32
C THR A 356 20.49 -3.25 -17.42
N THR A 357 19.28 -2.85 -17.81
CA THR A 357 19.03 -1.86 -18.86
C THR A 357 18.92 -0.45 -18.27
N ALA A 358 19.40 0.56 -19.00
CA ALA A 358 19.34 1.98 -18.61
C ALA A 358 19.89 2.24 -17.19
N ASN A 359 19.08 2.77 -16.27
CA ASN A 359 19.51 3.11 -14.91
C ASN A 359 19.75 1.89 -14.02
N CYS A 360 19.20 0.72 -14.37
CA CYS A 360 19.52 -0.55 -13.72
C CYS A 360 20.92 -1.09 -14.08
N SER A 361 21.60 -0.51 -15.07
CA SER A 361 22.91 -0.97 -15.52
C SER A 361 24.05 -0.62 -14.54
N GLY A 362 25.21 -1.26 -14.74
CA GLY A 362 26.45 -0.89 -14.05
C GLY A 362 26.47 -1.22 -12.57
N ILE A 363 26.87 -0.25 -11.74
CA ILE A 363 27.09 -0.45 -10.30
C ILE A 363 25.82 -0.43 -9.45
N ASN A 364 24.67 -0.08 -10.04
CA ASN A 364 23.44 0.08 -9.28
C ASN A 364 22.82 -1.27 -8.89
N ARG A 365 22.95 -2.30 -9.72
CA ARG A 365 22.44 -3.64 -9.40
C ARG A 365 23.33 -4.32 -8.34
N VAL A 366 22.72 -4.77 -7.26
CA VAL A 366 23.41 -5.49 -6.19
C VAL A 366 23.06 -6.98 -6.27
N ALA A 367 23.98 -7.79 -6.78
CA ALA A 367 23.76 -9.21 -7.11
C ALA A 367 23.11 -10.05 -6.01
N GLU A 368 23.57 -9.90 -4.76
CA GLU A 368 23.10 -10.68 -3.61
C GLU A 368 21.74 -10.24 -3.06
N SER A 369 21.26 -9.05 -3.47
CA SER A 369 19.95 -8.53 -3.07
C SER A 369 18.99 -8.32 -4.24
N ALA A 370 19.38 -8.73 -5.45
CA ALA A 370 18.59 -8.60 -6.67
C ALA A 370 17.44 -9.64 -6.73
N VAL A 371 16.48 -9.52 -5.82
CA VAL A 371 15.35 -10.46 -5.61
C VAL A 371 14.09 -10.08 -6.39
N GLU A 372 13.99 -8.87 -6.94
CA GLU A 372 12.86 -8.44 -7.75
C GLU A 372 13.21 -8.44 -9.25
N PRO A 373 12.36 -9.00 -10.12
CA PRO A 373 12.62 -9.03 -11.56
C PRO A 373 12.69 -7.63 -12.18
N GLY A 374 13.47 -7.47 -13.25
CA GLY A 374 13.55 -6.22 -14.02
C GLY A 374 13.87 -5.00 -13.17
N SER A 375 13.09 -3.92 -13.33
CA SER A 375 13.22 -2.69 -12.53
C SER A 375 12.93 -2.87 -11.04
N GLY A 376 12.34 -3.99 -10.63
CA GLY A 376 11.68 -4.09 -9.33
C GLY A 376 10.43 -3.22 -9.24
N SER A 377 9.72 -3.39 -8.13
CA SER A 377 8.40 -2.83 -7.84
C SER A 377 8.31 -2.16 -6.47
N THR A 378 9.17 -2.53 -5.51
CA THR A 378 9.17 -1.94 -4.15
C THR A 378 10.11 -0.74 -4.02
N ILE A 379 10.10 -0.08 -2.86
CA ILE A 379 10.85 1.15 -2.58
C ILE A 379 12.35 1.05 -2.90
N MET A 380 12.99 -0.11 -2.70
CA MET A 380 14.42 -0.29 -2.99
C MET A 380 14.69 -0.76 -4.44
N GLY A 381 13.66 -0.87 -5.26
CA GLY A 381 13.75 -1.07 -6.70
C GLY A 381 13.92 0.26 -7.45
N TYR A 382 14.06 0.17 -8.77
CA TYR A 382 14.21 1.26 -9.73
C TYR A 382 13.00 1.32 -10.68
N ALA A 383 11.80 1.16 -10.13
CA ALA A 383 10.56 1.15 -10.89
C ALA A 383 10.42 2.40 -11.78
N GLY A 384 10.32 2.20 -13.10
CA GLY A 384 10.03 3.24 -14.08
C GLY A 384 11.26 3.94 -14.66
N ILE A 385 12.47 3.47 -14.34
CA ILE A 385 13.71 4.06 -14.83
C ILE A 385 14.64 3.05 -15.53
N CYS A 386 14.20 1.82 -15.78
CA CYS A 386 14.97 0.72 -16.39
C CYS A 386 14.52 0.35 -17.81
N ALA A 387 13.74 1.22 -18.47
CA ALA A 387 13.33 1.10 -19.87
C ALA A 387 12.47 -0.16 -20.13
N ASP A 388 12.87 -1.04 -21.04
CA ASP A 388 12.08 -2.22 -21.42
C ASP A 388 11.92 -3.23 -20.26
N GLU A 389 12.72 -3.08 -19.19
CA GLU A 389 12.61 -3.89 -17.97
C GLU A 389 11.70 -3.26 -16.90
N ASP A 390 11.05 -2.13 -17.18
CA ASP A 390 10.16 -1.47 -16.23
C ASP A 390 8.88 -2.28 -15.98
N LEU A 391 8.71 -2.71 -14.73
CA LEU A 391 7.51 -3.42 -14.27
C LEU A 391 6.32 -2.49 -14.02
N GLN A 392 6.61 -1.22 -13.71
CA GLN A 392 5.64 -0.16 -13.44
C GLN A 392 6.32 1.21 -13.47
N ALA A 393 5.53 2.29 -13.49
CA ALA A 393 6.05 3.64 -13.65
C ALA A 393 6.71 4.25 -12.40
N ASN A 394 6.32 3.84 -11.19
CA ASN A 394 6.86 4.34 -9.91
C ASN A 394 6.72 3.24 -8.87
N SER A 395 7.52 3.21 -7.81
CA SER A 395 7.52 2.12 -6.82
C SER A 395 6.22 2.05 -6.03
N ASP A 396 5.85 0.87 -5.55
CA ASP A 396 4.82 0.73 -4.55
C ASP A 396 5.32 1.27 -3.20
N ALA A 397 4.41 1.84 -2.41
CA ALA A 397 4.73 2.38 -1.09
C ALA A 397 4.89 1.25 -0.05
N THR A 398 5.75 0.27 -0.34
CA THR A 398 6.09 -0.88 0.51
C THR A 398 7.54 -1.30 0.30
N PHE A 399 8.15 -1.85 1.34
CA PHE A 399 9.44 -2.53 1.22
C PHE A 399 9.25 -4.00 0.83
N HIS A 400 10.19 -4.52 0.04
CA HIS A 400 10.36 -5.95 -0.14
C HIS A 400 10.78 -6.61 1.18
N ALA A 401 10.39 -7.85 1.43
CA ALA A 401 10.73 -8.54 2.68
C ALA A 401 12.24 -8.68 2.93
N LEU A 402 13.07 -8.69 1.87
CA LEU A 402 14.53 -8.59 1.98
C LEU A 402 14.97 -7.25 2.58
N SER A 403 14.43 -6.13 2.10
CA SER A 403 14.77 -4.81 2.62
C SER A 403 14.29 -4.65 4.07
N ILE A 404 13.11 -5.20 4.40
CA ILE A 404 12.61 -5.27 5.79
C ILE A 404 13.58 -6.05 6.67
N GLN A 405 14.09 -7.18 6.20
CA GLN A 405 15.08 -7.98 6.93
C GLN A 405 16.37 -7.17 7.14
N GLN A 406 16.97 -6.61 6.08
CA GLN A 406 18.23 -5.87 6.15
C GLN A 406 18.14 -4.69 7.13
N ILE A 407 17.06 -3.92 7.05
CA ILE A 407 16.85 -2.79 7.95
C ILE A 407 16.66 -3.27 9.38
N ASN A 408 15.82 -4.29 9.62
CA ASN A 408 15.61 -4.81 10.96
C ASN A 408 16.90 -5.36 11.59
N GLU A 409 17.70 -6.11 10.84
CA GLU A 409 19.02 -6.56 11.30
C GLU A 409 19.91 -5.35 11.68
N PHE A 410 19.95 -4.31 10.84
CA PHE A 410 20.77 -3.13 11.11
C PHE A 410 20.33 -2.36 12.37
N ILE A 411 19.03 -2.08 12.53
CA ILE A 411 18.49 -1.29 13.66
C ILE A 411 18.39 -2.08 14.97
N THR A 412 18.59 -3.40 14.93
CA THR A 412 18.54 -4.25 16.14
C THR A 412 19.91 -4.82 16.53
N LEU A 413 20.80 -5.09 15.58
CA LEU A 413 22.07 -5.79 15.82
C LEU A 413 23.33 -4.96 15.53
N ASP A 414 23.25 -3.97 14.64
CA ASP A 414 24.41 -3.21 14.16
C ASP A 414 24.42 -1.74 14.66
N GLU A 415 25.15 -0.85 13.97
CA GLU A 415 25.31 0.56 14.31
C GLU A 415 23.97 1.30 14.44
N GLY A 416 22.98 0.95 13.62
CA GLY A 416 21.63 1.51 13.69
C GLY A 416 20.94 1.30 15.04
N SER A 417 21.37 0.30 15.81
CA SER A 417 20.84 0.05 17.16
C SER A 417 21.37 1.01 18.23
N GLN A 418 22.50 1.70 17.97
CA GLN A 418 23.24 2.53 18.93
C GLN A 418 22.57 3.88 19.21
N CYS A 419 21.62 4.30 18.39
CA CYS A 419 20.87 5.54 18.56
C CYS A 419 19.37 5.36 18.27
N GLY A 420 18.59 6.43 18.37
CA GLY A 420 17.13 6.36 18.32
C GLY A 420 16.52 5.88 19.65
N GLN A 421 15.42 6.51 20.03
CA GLN A 421 14.72 6.21 21.27
C GLN A 421 13.71 5.08 21.06
N LEU A 422 13.71 4.07 21.92
CA LEU A 422 12.67 3.04 21.94
C LEU A 422 11.46 3.52 22.75
N THR A 423 10.31 3.54 22.12
CA THR A 423 9.01 3.85 22.73
C THR A 423 8.19 2.57 22.81
N VAL A 424 7.64 2.26 23.99
CA VAL A 424 6.75 1.10 24.17
C VAL A 424 5.42 1.38 23.46
N THR A 425 4.97 0.46 22.62
CA THR A 425 3.70 0.55 21.88
C THR A 425 2.53 -0.08 22.63
N ASN A 426 2.82 -1.01 23.56
CA ASN A 426 1.84 -1.93 24.15
C ASN A 426 1.10 -2.79 23.11
N ASN A 427 1.71 -2.98 21.94
CA ASN A 427 1.24 -3.86 20.88
C ASN A 427 2.08 -5.14 20.83
N ASN A 428 1.47 -6.27 20.48
CA ASN A 428 2.16 -7.53 20.24
C ASN A 428 2.28 -7.79 18.74
N ALA A 429 3.42 -8.29 18.31
CA ALA A 429 3.58 -8.68 16.92
C ALA A 429 2.65 -9.85 16.56
N PRO A 430 2.15 -9.93 15.31
CA PRO A 430 1.35 -11.07 14.87
C PRO A 430 2.16 -12.36 14.87
N SER A 431 1.48 -13.49 15.06
CA SER A 431 2.03 -14.82 14.79
C SER A 431 1.77 -15.19 13.33
N VAL A 432 2.79 -15.68 12.64
CA VAL A 432 2.75 -15.99 11.20
C VAL A 432 3.15 -17.43 10.94
N ASP A 433 2.41 -18.07 10.05
CA ASP A 433 2.70 -19.36 9.46
C ASP A 433 2.60 -19.18 7.94
N ALA A 434 3.71 -19.31 7.22
CA ALA A 434 3.72 -19.28 5.75
C ALA A 434 3.00 -20.50 5.13
N GLY A 435 2.46 -21.38 5.98
CA GLY A 435 1.85 -22.63 5.60
C GLY A 435 2.89 -23.74 5.62
N GLN A 436 2.40 -24.95 5.83
CA GLN A 436 3.21 -26.13 5.74
C GLN A 436 3.34 -26.55 4.27
N ALA A 437 4.57 -26.52 3.74
CA ALA A 437 5.05 -27.69 3.03
C ALA A 437 5.12 -28.83 4.08
N GLY A 438 3.99 -29.52 4.30
CA GLY A 438 3.80 -30.54 5.34
C GLY A 438 5.03 -31.40 5.57
N GLY A 439 5.69 -31.21 6.72
CA GLY A 439 6.66 -32.19 7.22
C GLY A 439 8.01 -32.25 6.49
N GLY A 440 8.57 -31.14 6.02
CA GLY A 440 9.95 -31.10 5.52
C GLY A 440 10.13 -31.73 4.13
N VAL A 441 9.04 -31.94 3.40
CA VAL A 441 9.08 -32.25 1.96
C VAL A 441 8.65 -30.98 1.24
N ALA A 442 9.58 -30.34 0.56
CA ALA A 442 9.24 -29.21 -0.29
C ALA A 442 8.19 -29.65 -1.31
N ALA A 443 7.08 -28.90 -1.39
CA ALA A 443 6.02 -29.15 -2.35
C ALA A 443 6.62 -29.12 -3.77
N GLY A 444 6.44 -30.19 -4.54
CA GLY A 444 6.88 -30.27 -5.93
C GLY A 444 5.79 -29.75 -6.86
N ILE A 445 6.11 -28.76 -7.71
CA ILE A 445 5.25 -28.31 -8.81
C ILE A 445 5.91 -28.65 -10.15
N PRO A 446 5.15 -29.05 -11.19
CA PRO A 446 5.70 -29.21 -12.54
C PRO A 446 6.05 -27.85 -13.16
N ALA A 447 7.03 -27.82 -14.06
CA ALA A 447 7.34 -26.62 -14.83
C ALA A 447 6.11 -26.09 -15.61
N GLY A 448 6.05 -24.77 -15.79
CA GLY A 448 4.97 -24.08 -16.50
C GLY A 448 3.59 -24.18 -15.84
N THR A 449 3.53 -24.51 -14.55
CA THR A 449 2.27 -24.76 -13.85
C THR A 449 1.91 -23.62 -12.88
N PRO A 450 0.69 -23.05 -12.96
CA PRO A 450 0.19 -22.11 -11.95
C PRO A 450 0.15 -22.70 -10.55
N PHE A 451 0.47 -21.88 -9.55
CA PHE A 451 0.42 -22.27 -8.15
C PHE A 451 -0.09 -21.14 -7.28
N MET A 452 -0.53 -21.47 -6.06
CA MET A 452 -0.93 -20.48 -5.06
C MET A 452 -0.23 -20.77 -3.73
N LEU A 453 0.20 -19.70 -3.06
CA LEU A 453 0.68 -19.76 -1.68
C LEU A 453 -0.44 -19.34 -0.75
N ARG A 454 -0.57 -20.03 0.38
CA ARG A 454 -1.58 -19.78 1.41
C ARG A 454 -0.93 -19.80 2.78
N GLY A 455 -0.90 -18.65 3.41
CA GLY A 455 -0.46 -18.50 4.79
C GLY A 455 -1.60 -18.50 5.79
N ALA A 456 -1.23 -18.40 7.06
CA ALA A 456 -2.11 -18.09 8.17
C ALA A 456 -1.41 -17.12 9.12
N ALA A 457 -2.19 -16.28 9.80
CA ALA A 457 -1.69 -15.45 10.86
C ALA A 457 -2.77 -15.20 11.91
N SER A 458 -2.33 -14.85 13.12
CA SER A 458 -3.20 -14.45 14.21
C SER A 458 -2.56 -13.33 14.99
N ASP A 459 -3.37 -12.40 15.46
CA ASP A 459 -2.96 -11.32 16.33
C ASP A 459 -3.67 -11.42 17.68
N VAL A 460 -2.93 -11.22 18.78
CA VAL A 460 -3.48 -11.36 20.13
C VAL A 460 -4.23 -10.12 20.60
N ASP A 461 -3.94 -8.96 20.00
CA ASP A 461 -4.58 -7.69 20.28
C ASP A 461 -5.87 -7.50 19.46
N GLY A 462 -6.08 -8.36 18.46
CA GLY A 462 -7.26 -8.37 17.60
C GLY A 462 -7.17 -7.36 16.45
N ASP A 463 -5.96 -6.95 16.09
CA ASP A 463 -5.71 -6.03 15.00
C ASP A 463 -5.99 -6.65 13.63
N THR A 464 -6.30 -5.78 12.66
CA THR A 464 -6.57 -6.22 11.29
C THR A 464 -5.25 -6.42 10.55
N LEU A 465 -5.04 -7.64 10.07
CA LEU A 465 -3.78 -8.03 9.45
C LEU A 465 -3.73 -7.75 7.95
N SER A 466 -2.53 -7.44 7.47
CA SER A 466 -2.20 -7.38 6.06
C SER A 466 -1.02 -8.30 5.74
N PHE A 467 -0.99 -8.85 4.52
CA PHE A 467 -0.14 -9.95 4.08
C PHE A 467 0.56 -9.55 2.78
N GLN A 468 1.86 -9.80 2.70
CA GLN A 468 2.67 -9.62 1.49
C GLN A 468 3.50 -10.87 1.28
N TRP A 469 3.44 -11.42 0.07
CA TRP A 469 4.24 -12.56 -0.36
C TRP A 469 5.33 -12.07 -1.29
N ASP A 470 6.58 -12.43 -1.04
CA ASP A 470 7.75 -11.97 -1.77
C ASP A 470 8.63 -13.17 -2.17
N GLU A 471 9.14 -13.20 -3.41
CA GLU A 471 10.20 -14.14 -3.80
C GLU A 471 11.52 -13.68 -3.19
N MET A 472 12.28 -14.62 -2.63
CA MET A 472 13.50 -14.35 -1.86
C MET A 472 14.76 -14.85 -2.57
N ASP A 473 14.65 -15.30 -3.83
CA ASP A 473 15.76 -15.82 -4.62
C ASP A 473 16.51 -14.67 -5.31
N PRO A 474 17.77 -14.37 -4.91
CA PRO A 474 18.53 -13.33 -5.56
C PRO A 474 19.05 -13.80 -6.92
N GLY A 475 19.04 -12.88 -7.88
CA GLY A 475 19.59 -13.10 -9.22
C GLY A 475 21.09 -13.41 -9.26
N GLY A 476 21.84 -13.13 -8.19
CA GLY A 476 23.28 -13.34 -8.16
C GLY A 476 23.99 -12.62 -9.30
N VAL A 477 25.06 -13.19 -9.86
CA VAL A 477 25.73 -12.61 -11.05
C VAL A 477 25.10 -13.13 -12.35
N SER A 478 24.71 -14.40 -12.39
CA SER A 478 24.25 -15.08 -13.60
C SER A 478 22.78 -14.81 -13.95
N GLY A 479 21.97 -14.46 -12.95
CA GLY A 479 20.53 -14.27 -13.09
C GLY A 479 20.09 -12.87 -13.44
N ALA A 480 21.02 -11.97 -13.79
CA ALA A 480 20.68 -10.62 -14.23
C ALA A 480 19.87 -10.66 -15.55
N THR A 481 18.84 -9.82 -15.66
CA THR A 481 18.01 -9.71 -16.88
C THR A 481 18.33 -8.45 -17.68
N ASP A 482 17.97 -8.48 -18.95
CA ASP A 482 17.97 -7.36 -19.88
C ASP A 482 16.64 -7.30 -20.65
N ALA A 483 16.50 -6.33 -21.55
CA ALA A 483 15.33 -6.16 -22.41
C ALA A 483 14.91 -7.42 -23.21
N THR A 484 15.82 -8.38 -23.42
CA THR A 484 15.55 -9.60 -24.20
C THR A 484 15.20 -10.82 -23.35
N THR A 485 15.55 -10.78 -22.06
CA THR A 485 15.44 -11.92 -21.13
C THR A 485 14.44 -11.66 -20.01
N ILE A 486 14.05 -10.42 -19.76
CA ILE A 486 12.97 -10.09 -18.83
C ILE A 486 11.68 -10.83 -19.21
N GLY A 487 10.98 -11.36 -18.19
CA GLY A 487 9.79 -12.17 -18.39
C GLY A 487 10.04 -13.63 -18.80
N THR A 488 11.30 -14.10 -18.79
CA THR A 488 11.66 -15.50 -19.03
C THR A 488 12.25 -16.17 -17.78
N ASP A 489 12.13 -17.49 -17.68
CA ASP A 489 12.91 -18.29 -16.73
C ASP A 489 14.24 -18.65 -17.41
N LEU A 490 15.35 -18.12 -16.89
CA LEU A 490 16.65 -18.35 -17.48
C LEU A 490 17.01 -19.84 -17.43
N PRO A 491 17.78 -20.36 -18.40
CA PRO A 491 18.09 -21.79 -18.48
C PRO A 491 18.81 -22.36 -17.25
N ASP A 492 19.49 -21.52 -16.48
CA ASP A 492 20.17 -21.91 -15.24
C ASP A 492 19.30 -21.70 -13.98
N GLY A 493 18.07 -21.21 -14.14
CA GLY A 493 17.12 -20.98 -13.05
C GLY A 493 17.60 -19.96 -12.03
N SER A 494 18.44 -19.01 -12.43
CA SER A 494 19.08 -18.09 -11.48
C SER A 494 18.38 -16.73 -11.32
N ASN A 495 17.49 -16.33 -12.23
CA ASN A 495 16.79 -15.04 -12.12
C ASN A 495 15.53 -15.14 -11.24
N PRO A 496 15.19 -14.10 -10.46
CA PRO A 496 13.88 -13.98 -9.82
C PRO A 496 12.77 -13.90 -10.87
N LEU A 497 11.61 -14.46 -10.55
CA LEU A 497 10.49 -14.65 -11.48
C LEU A 497 9.24 -13.86 -11.11
N PHE A 498 9.04 -13.55 -9.83
CA PHE A 498 7.83 -12.99 -9.27
C PHE A 498 8.10 -11.67 -8.55
N ARG A 499 7.40 -10.63 -8.97
CA ARG A 499 7.45 -9.29 -8.39
C ARG A 499 6.74 -9.23 -7.04
N SER A 500 6.96 -8.14 -6.31
CA SER A 500 6.20 -7.83 -5.09
C SER A 500 4.94 -7.03 -5.44
N PHE A 501 3.99 -7.04 -4.52
CA PHE A 501 2.78 -6.23 -4.54
C PHE A 501 2.57 -5.54 -3.20
N LEU A 502 1.61 -4.60 -3.14
CA LEU A 502 1.20 -3.99 -1.88
C LEU A 502 0.64 -5.04 -0.89
N PRO A 503 0.75 -4.83 0.43
CA PRO A 503 0.13 -5.72 1.41
C PRO A 503 -1.40 -5.82 1.23
N LYS A 504 -1.92 -7.03 1.21
CA LYS A 504 -3.35 -7.37 1.00
C LYS A 504 -4.00 -7.90 2.28
N ARG A 505 -5.32 -8.03 2.29
CA ARG A 505 -6.06 -8.67 3.41
C ARG A 505 -6.09 -10.18 3.36
N THR A 506 -5.86 -10.73 2.18
CA THR A 506 -5.88 -12.17 1.96
C THR A 506 -4.48 -12.74 2.18
N PRO A 507 -4.35 -13.85 2.92
CA PRO A 507 -3.09 -14.58 3.04
C PRO A 507 -2.78 -15.45 1.80
N VAL A 508 -3.64 -15.41 0.78
CA VAL A 508 -3.51 -16.19 -0.45
C VAL A 508 -2.96 -15.32 -1.58
N ARG A 509 -1.94 -15.82 -2.28
CA ARG A 509 -1.44 -15.23 -3.53
C ARG A 509 -1.39 -16.29 -4.64
N TYR A 510 -1.96 -15.96 -5.80
CA TYR A 510 -1.86 -16.74 -7.03
C TYR A 510 -0.63 -16.31 -7.83
N PHE A 511 0.02 -17.27 -8.49
CA PHE A 511 1.22 -17.07 -9.30
C PHE A 511 1.03 -17.71 -10.69
N PRO A 512 0.99 -16.91 -11.77
CA PRO A 512 0.83 -15.46 -11.79
C PRO A 512 -0.48 -15.00 -11.13
N ARG A 513 -0.65 -13.68 -10.98
CA ARG A 513 -1.92 -13.09 -10.54
C ARG A 513 -3.13 -13.66 -11.32
N LEU A 514 -4.25 -13.84 -10.63
CA LEU A 514 -5.43 -14.55 -11.13
C LEU A 514 -6.07 -13.84 -12.34
N SER A 515 -6.02 -12.50 -12.42
CA SER A 515 -6.49 -11.77 -13.62
C SER A 515 -5.76 -12.18 -14.90
N ARG A 516 -4.45 -12.40 -14.81
CA ARG A 516 -3.61 -12.78 -15.95
C ARG A 516 -3.85 -14.22 -16.35
N LEU A 517 -4.02 -15.09 -15.36
CA LEU A 517 -4.43 -16.47 -15.57
C LEU A 517 -5.80 -16.60 -16.24
N LEU A 518 -6.80 -15.79 -15.85
CA LEU A 518 -8.13 -15.82 -16.45
C LEU A 518 -8.19 -15.24 -17.86
N THR A 519 -7.34 -14.25 -18.16
CA THR A 519 -7.27 -13.59 -19.47
C THR A 519 -6.29 -14.23 -20.43
N GLY A 520 -5.42 -15.13 -19.95
CA GLY A 520 -4.35 -15.75 -20.74
C GLY A 520 -3.26 -14.77 -21.18
N GLN A 521 -3.13 -13.63 -20.50
CA GLN A 521 -2.14 -12.60 -20.83
C GLN A 521 -0.85 -12.80 -20.04
N SER A 522 0.30 -12.55 -20.68
CA SER A 522 1.59 -12.50 -20.00
C SER A 522 1.69 -11.29 -19.07
N ASP A 523 2.39 -11.42 -17.96
CA ASP A 523 2.69 -10.32 -17.05
C ASP A 523 4.18 -10.30 -16.75
N ILE A 524 4.82 -9.18 -17.08
CA ILE A 524 6.27 -9.04 -16.94
C ILE A 524 6.58 -8.99 -15.44
N GLY A 525 7.49 -9.87 -15.00
CA GLY A 525 7.79 -10.07 -13.58
C GLY A 525 6.81 -10.99 -12.85
N GLU A 526 5.97 -11.75 -13.56
CA GLU A 526 5.20 -12.88 -13.00
C GLU A 526 5.38 -14.11 -13.90
N THR A 527 6.61 -14.59 -14.04
CA THR A 527 6.96 -15.66 -14.99
C THR A 527 6.84 -17.03 -14.34
N LEU A 528 6.09 -17.95 -14.96
CA LEU A 528 6.04 -19.33 -14.49
C LEU A 528 7.40 -20.04 -14.70
N PRO A 529 7.93 -20.72 -13.68
CA PRO A 529 9.21 -21.41 -13.77
C PRO A 529 9.15 -22.55 -14.79
N GLN A 530 10.16 -22.66 -15.65
CA GLN A 530 10.30 -23.65 -16.72
C GLN A 530 11.40 -24.68 -16.43
N THR A 531 12.31 -24.36 -15.51
CA THR A 531 13.50 -25.15 -15.18
C THR A 531 13.38 -25.78 -13.79
N SER A 532 14.16 -26.83 -13.54
CA SER A 532 14.24 -27.42 -12.20
C SER A 532 14.96 -26.47 -11.25
N ARG A 533 14.23 -25.90 -10.30
CA ARG A 533 14.76 -24.94 -9.33
C ARG A 533 14.02 -25.02 -8.00
N THR A 534 14.66 -24.50 -6.95
CA THR A 534 13.97 -24.18 -5.69
C THR A 534 13.55 -22.72 -5.77
N LEU A 535 12.28 -22.45 -5.45
CA LEU A 535 11.78 -21.09 -5.24
C LEU A 535 11.56 -20.88 -3.74
N ASN A 536 12.09 -19.79 -3.20
CA ASN A 536 11.95 -19.39 -1.81
C ASN A 536 11.02 -18.19 -1.72
N PHE A 537 10.00 -18.28 -0.89
CA PHE A 537 9.05 -17.20 -0.66
C PHE A 537 8.99 -16.83 0.81
N ARG A 538 8.77 -15.55 1.09
CA ARG A 538 8.51 -15.04 2.43
C ARG A 538 7.10 -14.46 2.50
N LEU A 539 6.37 -14.86 3.54
CA LEU A 539 5.15 -14.20 3.97
C LEU A 539 5.49 -13.17 5.03
N THR A 540 5.23 -11.89 4.75
CA THR A 540 5.32 -10.80 5.73
C THR A 540 3.93 -10.35 6.12
N VAL A 541 3.65 -10.33 7.43
CA VAL A 541 2.37 -9.94 8.01
C VAL A 541 2.54 -8.73 8.91
N ARG A 542 1.61 -7.78 8.79
CA ARG A 542 1.61 -6.51 9.53
C ARG A 542 0.26 -6.27 10.18
N ASP A 543 0.25 -5.77 11.41
CA ASP A 543 -0.97 -5.45 12.17
C ASP A 543 -1.42 -3.98 12.03
N GLY A 544 -0.57 -3.12 11.46
CA GLY A 544 -0.82 -1.69 11.32
C GLY A 544 -0.55 -0.87 12.59
N GLU A 545 -0.11 -1.50 13.68
CA GLU A 545 0.24 -0.94 14.99
C GLU A 545 1.73 -1.13 15.30
N SER A 546 2.58 -1.00 14.27
CA SER A 546 4.03 -1.22 14.32
C SER A 546 4.46 -2.69 14.49
N GLY A 547 3.54 -3.66 14.50
CA GLY A 547 3.91 -5.06 14.56
C GLY A 547 4.06 -5.69 13.18
N VAL A 548 5.20 -6.35 13.00
CA VAL A 548 5.57 -7.03 11.77
C VAL A 548 6.17 -8.39 12.13
N ALA A 549 5.69 -9.42 11.46
CA ALA A 549 6.26 -10.75 11.57
C ALA A 549 6.36 -11.43 10.19
N SER A 550 7.28 -12.37 10.06
CA SER A 550 7.45 -13.12 8.81
C SER A 550 7.73 -14.60 9.01
N ASP A 551 7.41 -15.38 7.98
CA ASP A 551 7.76 -16.80 7.88
C ASP A 551 8.08 -17.18 6.42
N ASP A 552 8.89 -18.22 6.24
CA ASP A 552 9.43 -18.61 4.93
C ASP A 552 8.88 -19.97 4.48
N VAL A 553 8.71 -20.14 3.17
CA VAL A 553 8.35 -21.41 2.53
C VAL A 553 9.21 -21.64 1.28
N ALA A 554 9.55 -22.89 1.02
CA ALA A 554 10.29 -23.29 -0.17
C ALA A 554 9.46 -24.25 -1.04
N LEU A 555 9.57 -24.07 -2.35
CA LEU A 555 8.88 -24.80 -3.39
C LEU A 555 9.91 -25.44 -4.32
N GLN A 556 9.71 -26.70 -4.73
CA GLN A 556 10.55 -27.34 -5.74
C GLN A 556 9.83 -27.37 -7.07
N VAL A 557 10.51 -26.96 -8.12
CA VAL A 557 10.04 -27.07 -9.50
C VAL A 557 10.68 -28.29 -10.14
N ASP A 558 9.86 -29.18 -10.71
CA ASP A 558 10.32 -30.27 -11.56
C ASP A 558 10.28 -29.83 -13.03
N GLY A 559 11.44 -29.42 -13.55
CA GLY A 559 11.63 -29.04 -14.95
C GLY A 559 11.55 -30.20 -15.95
N SER A 560 11.44 -31.45 -15.50
CA SER A 560 11.30 -32.62 -16.38
C SER A 560 9.85 -32.98 -16.68
N GLN A 561 8.89 -32.34 -15.99
CA GLN A 561 7.46 -32.55 -16.12
C GLN A 561 6.75 -31.20 -16.30
N GLY A 562 5.52 -31.23 -16.82
CA GLY A 562 4.68 -30.06 -16.91
C GLY A 562 4.33 -29.62 -18.34
N PRO A 563 3.35 -28.71 -18.47
CA PRO A 563 2.55 -28.12 -17.40
C PRO A 563 1.39 -29.03 -16.96
N PHE A 564 0.99 -28.95 -15.69
CA PHE A 564 -0.33 -29.43 -15.25
C PHE A 564 -1.37 -28.45 -15.76
N ARG A 565 -2.27 -28.89 -16.65
CA ARG A 565 -3.23 -28.01 -17.34
C ARG A 565 -4.55 -28.70 -17.65
N VAL A 566 -5.64 -27.96 -17.69
CA VAL A 566 -6.90 -28.45 -18.29
C VAL A 566 -6.69 -28.61 -19.79
N THR A 567 -7.17 -29.73 -20.35
CA THR A 567 -6.99 -30.06 -21.78
C THR A 567 -8.30 -30.19 -22.53
N GLY A 568 -9.44 -30.36 -21.85
CA GLY A 568 -10.71 -30.66 -22.50
C GLY A 568 -11.84 -31.02 -21.55
N GLY A 569 -12.84 -31.73 -22.09
CA GLY A 569 -14.11 -32.03 -21.43
C GLY A 569 -15.18 -30.96 -21.69
N ASP A 570 -16.43 -31.29 -21.37
CA ASP A 570 -17.58 -30.39 -21.52
C ASP A 570 -17.32 -29.06 -20.80
N LEU A 571 -16.84 -29.13 -19.55
CA LEU A 571 -16.62 -27.96 -18.71
C LEU A 571 -15.44 -27.05 -19.14
N ASN A 572 -14.76 -27.38 -20.25
CA ASN A 572 -13.77 -26.51 -20.90
C ASN A 572 -14.31 -25.81 -22.16
N LEU A 573 -15.63 -25.84 -22.39
CA LEU A 573 -16.29 -25.19 -23.53
C LEU A 573 -17.27 -24.10 -23.05
N PRO A 574 -17.30 -22.92 -23.70
CA PRO A 574 -18.19 -21.83 -23.30
C PRO A 574 -19.64 -22.20 -23.63
N ALA A 575 -20.41 -22.56 -22.61
CA ALA A 575 -21.82 -22.92 -22.73
C ALA A 575 -22.58 -22.67 -21.43
N SER A 576 -23.91 -22.75 -21.53
CA SER A 576 -24.80 -22.76 -20.38
C SER A 576 -25.16 -24.20 -20.05
N TYR A 577 -24.82 -24.63 -18.84
CA TYR A 577 -25.09 -25.96 -18.33
C TYR A 577 -26.26 -25.93 -17.37
N ARG A 578 -26.96 -27.06 -17.22
CA ARG A 578 -28.03 -27.19 -16.25
C ARG A 578 -27.49 -27.70 -14.93
N GLY A 579 -27.86 -27.05 -13.83
CA GLY A 579 -27.53 -27.51 -12.49
C GLY A 579 -28.09 -28.92 -12.22
N GLY A 580 -27.34 -29.73 -11.46
CA GLY A 580 -27.69 -31.11 -11.15
C GLY A 580 -27.36 -32.13 -12.27
N GLU A 581 -26.72 -31.72 -13.35
CA GLU A 581 -26.25 -32.61 -14.42
C GLU A 581 -24.75 -32.94 -14.26
N VAL A 582 -24.37 -34.10 -14.79
CA VAL A 582 -22.98 -34.59 -14.74
C VAL A 582 -22.28 -34.24 -16.05
N HIS A 583 -21.11 -33.62 -15.95
CA HIS A 583 -20.30 -33.17 -17.06
C HIS A 583 -18.84 -33.62 -16.93
N THR A 584 -18.13 -33.68 -18.05
CA THR A 584 -16.73 -34.08 -18.09
C THR A 584 -15.78 -32.89 -17.93
N ILE A 585 -14.64 -33.13 -17.27
CA ILE A 585 -13.46 -32.27 -17.30
C ILE A 585 -12.23 -33.16 -17.52
N GLU A 586 -11.29 -32.71 -18.35
CA GLU A 586 -10.06 -33.44 -18.68
C GLU A 586 -8.83 -32.56 -18.43
N TRP A 587 -7.74 -33.15 -17.95
CA TRP A 587 -6.49 -32.45 -17.66
C TRP A 587 -5.26 -33.31 -17.91
N ASP A 588 -4.13 -32.66 -18.18
CA ASP A 588 -2.82 -33.29 -18.15
C ASP A 588 -2.29 -33.30 -16.71
N SER A 589 -2.12 -34.49 -16.16
CA SER A 589 -1.58 -34.69 -14.81
C SER A 589 -0.10 -34.31 -14.66
N ALA A 590 0.65 -34.13 -15.76
CA ALA A 590 2.07 -33.77 -15.75
C ALA A 590 2.94 -34.66 -14.82
N GLY A 591 2.67 -35.97 -14.79
CA GLY A 591 3.43 -36.91 -13.95
C GLY A 591 3.25 -36.75 -12.44
N THR A 592 2.30 -35.92 -11.99
CA THR A 592 2.14 -35.57 -10.57
C THR A 592 1.37 -36.59 -9.73
N GLN A 593 0.91 -37.71 -10.29
CA GLN A 593 0.00 -38.63 -9.59
C GLN A 593 0.57 -39.21 -8.29
N SER A 594 1.91 -39.27 -8.16
CA SER A 594 2.58 -39.75 -6.95
C SER A 594 2.64 -38.69 -5.83
N GLY A 595 2.85 -37.42 -6.18
CA GLY A 595 2.87 -36.29 -5.24
C GLY A 595 1.50 -35.66 -4.99
N CYS A 596 0.57 -35.88 -5.91
CA CYS A 596 -0.79 -35.39 -5.92
C CYS A 596 -1.74 -36.52 -6.34
N ALA A 597 -2.11 -37.39 -5.39
CA ALA A 597 -2.94 -38.56 -5.69
C ALA A 597 -4.38 -38.17 -6.06
N THR A 598 -4.86 -37.05 -5.53
CA THR A 598 -6.21 -36.54 -5.77
C THR A 598 -6.18 -35.08 -6.17
N VAL A 599 -7.13 -34.71 -7.02
CA VAL A 599 -7.41 -33.33 -7.41
C VAL A 599 -8.79 -32.94 -6.91
N GLU A 600 -8.92 -31.70 -6.47
CA GLU A 600 -10.20 -31.08 -6.18
C GLU A 600 -10.62 -30.23 -7.39
N VAL A 601 -11.83 -30.50 -7.89
CA VAL A 601 -12.45 -29.69 -8.94
C VAL A 601 -13.41 -28.71 -8.28
N SER A 602 -13.26 -27.42 -8.57
CA SER A 602 -14.10 -26.36 -8.01
C SER A 602 -14.47 -25.31 -9.05
N LEU A 603 -15.44 -24.47 -8.71
CA LEU A 603 -15.84 -23.29 -9.47
C LEU A 603 -15.27 -22.02 -8.83
N LEU A 604 -14.84 -21.08 -9.66
CA LEU A 604 -14.76 -19.67 -9.32
C LEU A 604 -16.01 -19.00 -9.89
N SER A 605 -16.83 -18.37 -9.04
CA SER A 605 -17.91 -17.47 -9.47
C SER A 605 -17.30 -16.10 -9.76
N LEU A 606 -17.47 -15.56 -10.95
CA LEU A 606 -16.77 -14.36 -11.41
C LEU A 606 -17.76 -13.23 -11.66
N SER A 607 -17.36 -12.00 -11.35
CA SER A 607 -18.14 -10.83 -11.78
C SER A 607 -18.12 -10.71 -13.31
N PRO A 608 -19.02 -9.91 -13.90
CA PRO A 608 -18.86 -9.50 -15.30
C PRO A 608 -17.52 -8.77 -15.51
N GLY A 609 -17.04 -8.78 -16.76
CA GLY A 609 -15.79 -8.11 -17.17
C GLY A 609 -14.71 -9.08 -17.68
N ASN A 610 -13.69 -8.54 -18.33
CA ASN A 610 -12.53 -9.30 -18.78
C ASN A 610 -11.22 -8.47 -18.67
N PRO A 611 -10.42 -8.63 -17.60
CA PRO A 611 -10.66 -9.52 -16.46
C PRO A 611 -11.88 -9.14 -15.59
N PRO A 612 -12.46 -10.09 -14.83
CA PRO A 612 -13.47 -9.76 -13.83
C PRO A 612 -12.86 -8.96 -12.66
N ALA A 613 -13.65 -8.16 -11.96
CA ALA A 613 -13.20 -7.35 -10.83
C ALA A 613 -13.19 -8.15 -9.51
N THR A 614 -14.20 -9.00 -9.33
CA THR A 614 -14.39 -9.78 -8.11
C THR A 614 -14.69 -11.24 -8.43
N PHE A 615 -14.48 -12.10 -7.42
CA PHE A 615 -14.84 -13.50 -7.48
C PHE A 615 -15.23 -14.06 -6.11
N CYS A 616 -15.93 -15.19 -6.13
CA CYS A 616 -16.13 -16.07 -4.98
C CYS A 616 -15.54 -17.45 -5.27
N ASP A 617 -14.97 -18.10 -4.26
CA ASP A 617 -14.52 -19.49 -4.28
C ASP A 617 -15.02 -20.27 -3.07
N ARG A 618 -14.73 -21.58 -3.07
CA ARG A 618 -15.20 -22.52 -2.03
C ARG A 618 -14.74 -22.21 -0.60
N ASN A 619 -13.74 -21.36 -0.42
CA ASN A 619 -13.20 -21.00 0.89
C ASN A 619 -13.89 -19.76 1.49
N ASP A 620 -14.79 -19.13 0.74
CA ASP A 620 -15.60 -18.03 1.24
C ASP A 620 -16.79 -18.59 2.05
N ASP A 621 -17.16 -17.91 3.13
CA ASP A 621 -18.21 -18.36 4.05
C ASP A 621 -19.55 -18.54 3.32
N GLY A 622 -20.08 -19.78 3.32
CA GLY A 622 -21.34 -20.12 2.66
C GLY A 622 -21.23 -20.51 1.17
N PHE A 623 -20.01 -20.63 0.63
CA PHE A 623 -19.73 -20.98 -0.76
C PHE A 623 -19.22 -22.41 -0.95
N GLU A 624 -19.47 -23.32 0.01
CA GLU A 624 -19.02 -24.71 -0.05
C GLU A 624 -19.56 -25.46 -1.29
N LEU A 625 -20.71 -25.02 -1.82
CA LEU A 625 -21.31 -25.53 -3.06
C LEU A 625 -20.44 -25.30 -4.31
N LEU A 626 -19.45 -24.40 -4.25
CA LEU A 626 -18.47 -24.22 -5.33
C LEU A 626 -17.42 -25.33 -5.38
N SER A 627 -17.34 -26.22 -4.39
CA SER A 627 -16.57 -27.47 -4.49
C SER A 627 -17.39 -28.53 -5.24
N LEU A 628 -16.87 -29.01 -6.37
CA LEU A 628 -17.53 -30.01 -7.20
C LEU A 628 -17.08 -31.46 -6.87
N GLY A 629 -16.12 -31.60 -5.97
CA GLY A 629 -15.67 -32.87 -5.43
C GLY A 629 -14.17 -33.12 -5.59
N ILE A 630 -13.73 -34.21 -4.94
CA ILE A 630 -12.35 -34.69 -4.97
C ILE A 630 -12.32 -35.97 -5.81
N PHE A 631 -11.39 -36.01 -6.77
CA PHE A 631 -11.25 -37.08 -7.74
C PHE A 631 -9.81 -37.59 -7.77
N SER A 632 -9.60 -38.82 -8.24
CA SER A 632 -8.25 -39.32 -8.51
C SER A 632 -7.56 -38.44 -9.56
N ASN A 633 -6.25 -38.22 -9.44
CA ASN A 633 -5.46 -37.51 -10.44
C ASN A 633 -5.20 -38.38 -11.69
N SER A 634 -6.26 -38.79 -12.37
CA SER A 634 -6.24 -39.71 -13.53
C SER A 634 -6.31 -39.02 -14.90
N GLY A 635 -6.40 -37.69 -14.93
CA GLY A 635 -6.49 -36.89 -16.16
C GLY A 635 -7.91 -36.67 -16.70
N SER A 636 -8.93 -37.19 -16.02
CA SER A 636 -10.34 -36.93 -16.35
C SER A 636 -11.25 -37.24 -15.16
N ALA A 637 -12.35 -36.52 -15.04
CA ALA A 637 -13.41 -36.75 -14.06
C ALA A 637 -14.79 -36.45 -14.63
N ASN A 638 -15.80 -37.18 -14.13
CA ASN A 638 -17.20 -36.85 -14.30
C ASN A 638 -17.67 -36.10 -13.05
N VAL A 639 -18.13 -34.87 -13.24
CA VAL A 639 -18.37 -33.89 -12.19
C VAL A 639 -19.85 -33.51 -12.18
N LEU A 640 -20.50 -33.61 -11.03
CA LEU A 640 -21.88 -33.17 -10.85
C LEU A 640 -21.89 -31.67 -10.59
N LEU A 641 -22.54 -30.89 -11.46
CA LEU A 641 -22.72 -29.46 -11.20
C LEU A 641 -23.76 -29.25 -10.09
N PRO A 642 -23.52 -28.31 -9.15
CA PRO A 642 -24.50 -27.94 -8.14
C PRO A 642 -25.77 -27.38 -8.80
N ASP A 643 -26.92 -27.61 -8.18
CA ASP A 643 -28.20 -27.04 -8.62
C ASP A 643 -28.32 -25.58 -8.15
N VAL A 644 -27.53 -24.70 -8.74
CA VAL A 644 -27.40 -23.26 -8.42
C VAL A 644 -27.35 -22.43 -9.70
N ASP A 645 -27.61 -21.14 -9.59
CA ASP A 645 -27.51 -20.21 -10.71
C ASP A 645 -26.20 -19.41 -10.62
N ILE A 646 -25.36 -19.49 -11.66
CA ILE A 646 -24.09 -18.75 -11.78
C ILE A 646 -23.94 -18.23 -13.21
N VAL A 647 -23.77 -16.92 -13.36
CA VAL A 647 -23.70 -16.27 -14.68
C VAL A 647 -22.34 -16.44 -15.34
N HIS A 648 -21.26 -16.26 -14.58
CA HIS A 648 -19.90 -16.46 -15.06
C HIS A 648 -19.15 -17.35 -14.07
N ALA A 649 -18.77 -18.54 -14.53
CA ALA A 649 -17.99 -19.47 -13.73
C ALA A 649 -16.75 -19.94 -14.49
N ARG A 650 -15.66 -20.14 -13.74
CA ARG A 650 -14.44 -20.77 -14.25
C ARG A 650 -14.17 -22.05 -13.47
N VAL A 651 -13.94 -23.16 -14.17
CA VAL A 651 -13.54 -24.40 -13.50
C VAL A 651 -12.06 -24.35 -13.15
N MET A 652 -11.74 -24.70 -11.91
CA MET A 652 -10.39 -24.90 -11.41
C MET A 652 -10.20 -26.36 -11.02
N VAL A 653 -9.10 -26.96 -11.49
CA VAL A 653 -8.62 -28.27 -11.04
C VAL A 653 -7.38 -28.01 -10.18
N SER A 654 -7.47 -28.26 -8.88
CA SER A 654 -6.39 -27.99 -7.91
C SER A 654 -5.89 -29.28 -7.27
N CYS A 655 -4.60 -29.38 -6.99
CA CYS A 655 -4.13 -30.52 -6.21
C CYS A 655 -4.68 -30.45 -4.78
N SER A 656 -5.25 -31.55 -4.26
CA SER A 656 -5.91 -31.51 -2.93
C SER A 656 -4.95 -31.33 -1.75
N ASN A 657 -3.66 -31.63 -1.93
CA ASN A 657 -2.63 -31.61 -0.89
C ASN A 657 -1.34 -30.90 -1.33
N ASN A 658 -1.39 -30.11 -2.41
CA ASN A 658 -0.24 -29.41 -2.97
C ASN A 658 -0.70 -28.05 -3.54
N LEU A 659 0.24 -27.22 -3.97
CA LEU A 659 0.04 -25.78 -4.24
C LEU A 659 -0.39 -25.47 -5.68
N PHE A 660 -0.23 -26.41 -6.61
CA PHE A 660 -0.49 -26.19 -8.03
C PHE A 660 -1.96 -26.40 -8.42
N PHE A 661 -2.36 -25.70 -9.48
CA PHE A 661 -3.69 -25.81 -10.05
C PHE A 661 -3.67 -25.52 -11.56
N ALA A 662 -4.79 -25.82 -12.21
CA ALA A 662 -5.08 -25.44 -13.58
C ALA A 662 -6.48 -24.83 -13.66
N LEU A 663 -6.63 -23.83 -14.52
CA LEU A 663 -7.94 -23.27 -14.87
C LEU A 663 -8.37 -23.82 -16.23
N ALA A 664 -9.67 -24.00 -16.40
CA ALA A 664 -10.25 -24.17 -17.72
C ALA A 664 -10.00 -22.91 -18.58
N ASP A 665 -10.02 -23.05 -19.90
CA ASP A 665 -9.89 -21.94 -20.84
C ASP A 665 -11.21 -21.17 -20.99
N ALA A 666 -12.34 -21.84 -20.82
CA ALA A 666 -13.66 -21.27 -21.02
C ALA A 666 -14.31 -20.76 -19.72
N THR A 667 -15.00 -19.63 -19.83
CA THR A 667 -16.03 -19.23 -18.86
C THR A 667 -17.35 -19.90 -19.24
N ILE A 668 -18.02 -20.51 -18.26
CA ILE A 668 -19.30 -21.20 -18.41
C ILE A 668 -20.39 -20.47 -17.61
N SER A 669 -21.66 -20.79 -17.86
CA SER A 669 -22.77 -20.44 -16.97
C SER A 669 -23.49 -21.69 -16.49
N ILE A 670 -24.10 -21.63 -15.31
CA ILE A 670 -24.87 -22.72 -14.72
C ILE A 670 -26.27 -22.20 -14.43
N GLN A 671 -27.28 -22.88 -14.97
CA GLN A 671 -28.70 -22.59 -14.76
C GLN A 671 -29.29 -23.67 -13.85
N GLY A 672 -29.46 -23.33 -12.58
CA GLY A 672 -30.09 -24.17 -11.57
C GLY A 672 -31.44 -23.62 -11.11
N ALA A 673 -32.19 -24.44 -10.38
CA ALA A 673 -33.40 -24.02 -9.68
C ALA A 673 -33.13 -23.60 -8.22
N GLY A 674 -31.90 -23.75 -7.74
CA GLY A 674 -31.48 -23.37 -6.40
C GLY A 674 -31.11 -21.89 -6.26
N VAL A 675 -30.22 -21.62 -5.30
CA VAL A 675 -29.80 -20.25 -4.94
C VAL A 675 -28.87 -19.68 -6.02
N THR A 676 -29.03 -18.40 -6.34
CA THR A 676 -28.05 -17.64 -7.13
C THR A 676 -26.81 -17.39 -6.29
N ILE A 677 -25.65 -17.79 -6.80
CA ILE A 677 -24.38 -17.59 -6.10
C ILE A 677 -23.86 -16.18 -6.40
N ASP A 678 -23.42 -15.48 -5.36
CA ASP A 678 -22.77 -14.17 -5.48
C ASP A 678 -21.44 -14.29 -6.27
N ASP A 679 -20.97 -13.17 -6.78
CA ASP A 679 -19.69 -13.04 -7.48
C ASP A 679 -18.78 -11.98 -6.85
N SER A 680 -19.25 -11.30 -5.80
CA SER A 680 -18.61 -10.13 -5.19
C SER A 680 -17.95 -10.38 -3.83
N CYS A 681 -17.56 -11.61 -3.52
CA CYS A 681 -16.99 -11.98 -2.22
C CYS A 681 -15.64 -11.34 -1.94
N LYS A 682 -14.74 -11.40 -2.93
CA LYS A 682 -13.41 -10.82 -2.82
C LYS A 682 -12.91 -10.29 -4.17
N PRO A 683 -12.08 -9.25 -4.14
CA PRO A 683 -11.40 -8.75 -5.34
C PRO A 683 -10.44 -9.76 -5.96
N LEU A 684 -10.32 -9.75 -7.29
CA LEU A 684 -9.65 -10.80 -8.06
C LEU A 684 -8.15 -10.95 -7.74
N ASP A 685 -7.41 -9.85 -7.76
CA ASP A 685 -5.97 -9.82 -7.44
C ASP A 685 -5.73 -9.04 -6.15
N GLY A 686 -6.67 -9.08 -5.20
CA GLY A 686 -6.74 -8.08 -4.14
C GLY A 686 -7.46 -6.82 -4.63
N GLU A 687 -7.69 -5.89 -3.70
CA GLU A 687 -8.69 -4.82 -3.86
C GLU A 687 -8.42 -3.93 -5.08
N ASP A 688 -9.31 -4.14 -6.05
CA ASP A 688 -9.50 -3.64 -7.40
C ASP A 688 -8.31 -3.31 -8.31
N LEU A 689 -7.20 -2.73 -7.88
CA LEU A 689 -6.37 -2.01 -8.85
C LEU A 689 -4.92 -1.83 -8.38
N GLU A 690 -4.17 -2.92 -8.27
CA GLU A 690 -2.75 -2.81 -7.92
C GLU A 690 -1.93 -2.08 -8.98
N HIS A 691 -2.21 -2.24 -10.29
CA HIS A 691 -1.41 -1.56 -11.32
C HIS A 691 -2.19 -1.30 -12.60
N GLY A 692 -2.23 -0.04 -13.03
CA GLY A 692 -2.11 0.40 -14.43
C GLY A 692 -3.10 -0.07 -15.51
N GLU A 693 -3.98 -1.03 -15.28
CA GLU A 693 -4.99 -1.40 -16.28
C GLU A 693 -6.29 -0.63 -16.04
N VAL A 694 -6.44 0.44 -16.81
CA VAL A 694 -7.72 1.12 -17.01
C VAL A 694 -8.61 0.16 -17.80
N PHE A 695 -9.68 -0.33 -17.18
CA PHE A 695 -10.76 -0.98 -17.91
C PHE A 695 -11.48 0.07 -18.77
N ASN A 696 -11.26 -0.02 -20.08
CA ASN A 696 -12.05 0.71 -21.06
C ASN A 696 -13.39 -0.01 -21.25
N ASP A 697 -14.44 0.49 -20.62
CA ASP A 697 -15.80 0.28 -21.13
C ASP A 697 -16.38 1.63 -21.58
N ALA A 698 -15.96 2.02 -22.79
CA ALA A 698 -16.78 2.84 -23.65
C ALA A 698 -17.64 1.92 -24.51
N ASP A 699 -18.79 1.48 -23.97
CA ASP A 699 -20.07 1.32 -24.68
C ASP A 699 -21.05 0.48 -23.86
N ALA A 700 -21.91 1.14 -23.10
CA ALA A 700 -23.35 0.88 -23.12
C ALA A 700 -24.05 1.94 -22.27
N SER A 701 -24.75 2.82 -22.97
CA SER A 701 -25.78 3.65 -22.39
C SER A 701 -26.87 2.78 -21.76
N ASP A 702 -26.88 2.68 -20.43
CA ASP A 702 -28.15 2.53 -19.72
C ASP A 702 -28.26 3.62 -18.66
N LYS A 703 -29.23 4.49 -18.94
CA LYS A 703 -29.64 5.58 -18.08
C LYS A 703 -30.08 4.96 -16.75
N PHE A 704 -29.37 5.31 -15.68
CA PHE A 704 -29.99 5.34 -14.36
C PHE A 704 -31.09 6.41 -14.39
N ASP A 705 -32.29 6.00 -14.79
CA ASP A 705 -33.52 6.73 -14.53
C ASP A 705 -33.70 6.79 -13.01
N SER A 706 -33.23 7.89 -12.44
CA SER A 706 -33.63 8.34 -11.12
C SER A 706 -35.16 8.45 -11.10
N PRO A 707 -35.90 7.74 -10.23
CA PRO A 707 -37.32 7.96 -10.11
C PRO A 707 -37.55 9.30 -9.39
N GLY A 708 -37.64 10.36 -10.19
CA GLY A 708 -38.27 11.60 -9.80
C GLY A 708 -39.76 11.37 -9.57
N GLY A 709 -40.13 11.12 -8.31
CA GLY A 709 -41.45 11.43 -7.75
C GLY A 709 -41.20 12.25 -6.50
N GLY A 710 -41.41 13.57 -6.49
CA GLY A 710 -42.74 14.15 -6.66
C GLY A 710 -43.42 14.12 -5.30
N GLY A 711 -43.35 15.24 -4.58
CA GLY A 711 -43.87 15.36 -3.21
C GLY A 711 -45.34 15.00 -3.06
N GLN A 712 -45.74 14.81 -1.80
CA GLN A 712 -47.08 14.99 -1.21
C GLN A 712 -47.07 14.29 0.16
N LEU A 713 -46.32 14.79 1.15
CA LEU A 713 -46.41 14.31 2.55
C LEU A 713 -46.33 15.44 3.59
N THR A 714 -46.33 16.71 3.17
CA THR A 714 -46.29 17.89 4.06
C THR A 714 -47.68 18.44 4.43
N TRP A 715 -48.78 17.73 4.14
CA TRP A 715 -50.14 18.17 4.50
C TRP A 715 -50.88 17.26 5.50
N LEU A 716 -50.26 16.17 6.00
CA LEU A 716 -50.91 15.29 7.00
C LEU A 716 -50.48 15.52 8.46
N LEU A 717 -49.45 16.33 8.72
CA LEU A 717 -49.00 16.64 10.09
C LEU A 717 -49.57 17.96 10.66
N LEU A 718 -50.34 18.71 9.87
CA LEU A 718 -51.02 19.95 10.29
C LEU A 718 -52.52 19.77 10.65
N LEU A 719 -53.06 18.55 10.50
CA LEU A 719 -54.46 18.22 10.85
C LEU A 719 -54.63 17.38 12.12
N LEU A 720 -53.54 16.87 12.71
CA LEU A 720 -53.57 16.15 14.00
C LEU A 720 -53.25 17.04 15.23
N GLY A 721 -52.88 18.30 15.01
CA GLY A 721 -52.67 19.30 16.07
C GLY A 721 -53.91 20.09 16.49
N MET A 722 -55.02 20.04 15.72
CA MET A 722 -56.23 20.84 15.99
C MET A 722 -57.42 20.06 16.57
N VAL A 723 -57.28 18.75 16.83
CA VAL A 723 -58.33 17.95 17.52
C VAL A 723 -58.05 17.78 19.03
N ALA A 724 -56.86 18.16 19.51
CA ALA A 724 -56.50 18.09 20.94
C ALA A 724 -56.85 19.34 21.77
N CYS A 725 -57.32 20.44 21.14
CA CYS A 725 -57.70 21.67 21.85
C CYS A 725 -59.22 21.89 22.03
N LEU A 726 -60.07 20.92 21.70
CA LEU A 726 -61.53 21.03 21.85
C LEU A 726 -62.19 20.00 22.78
N ARG A 727 -61.44 19.35 23.69
CA ARG A 727 -62.03 18.36 24.61
C ARG A 727 -61.62 18.44 26.09
N LYS A 728 -61.14 19.60 26.57
CA LYS A 728 -60.96 19.86 28.02
C LYS A 728 -61.38 21.28 28.40
N ARG A 729 -62.69 21.57 28.26
CA ARG A 729 -63.34 22.64 29.00
C ARG A 729 -64.84 22.41 29.16
N GLU A 730 -65.20 21.26 29.72
CA GLU A 730 -66.41 21.12 30.53
C GLU A 730 -66.05 20.30 31.78
N HIS A 731 -66.49 20.82 32.93
CA HIS A 731 -66.33 20.37 34.32
C HIS A 731 -65.10 20.84 35.14
N ARG A 732 -65.44 21.84 35.98
CA ARG A 732 -64.83 22.38 37.20
C ARG A 732 -63.86 23.55 37.06
#